data_AF-A0A519DPV7-F1
#
_entry.id   AF-A0A519DPV7-F1
#
_cell.length_a   1.000
_cell.length_b   1.000
_cell.length_c   1.000
_cell.angle_alpha   90.00
_cell.angle_beta   90.00
_cell.angle_gamma   90.00
#
_symmetry.space_group_name_H-M   'P 1'
#
loop_
_entity.id
_entity.type
_entity.pdbx_description
1 polymer ?
#
loop_
_entity_poly.entity_id
_entity_poly.type
_entity_poly.pdbx_seq_one_letter_code
_entity_poly.pdbx_strand_id
1 'polypeptide(L)'
;MPSTVYKGDLSEITFGHETGVRLEHGYAGSFKFTASFDPNDPAPANAPHQDLVKDTSVIVLSGGTEDSPVFSGVLEYPNGMLVGSKVIFTIASSSPNWSTDDDYAVSGRMYTIIKQEVSDDTTGQNNNKTEITVTPALKTDHTTADKDSKANDVMTILPFTTPAIDVGMEHADAANASAESVLTDQFVGLVSTVALPETKVDLKRYHVVGLGRDIAVQVPGRFTNTGGSFECNIHNGRWFYYCLGHEVVSAPEVRQDGHGSDTFKLVGTHYSGDSYINFDGTLANGNAGSTNPAINSVNVGVGDYIFLLGGDNTEGVDKVDVQSYRDTNVNAEVFTNATCVTTNTDASITIDSTAKLIVGMSVSGTGIPTGATVSSVSNATSFELSANATASNNPITLTFDPRDISAWPNVNATQIIDKAMKEEARRIVAITVTGGVGKVWLDDPLQFSYEDNTVVEFARYAADDSNGSPHRNTTTGAITKPVSHLFFSRTTIPSFAMEVSIRRRDIDSNDGATDGGTGDSKQLTRVFRGCKVKDWALTTDTDAALRLTANFDSALCYTDTGRLEASNKGDRYNTHRLFEDTANTEVKRKISGIGKGTQKPFMFYNGSISMLGTTLGQVVSFTLNGKTGVEQYYTIGAANIANSATDQVPFAGTRNPTLAVEGKTEYDLEMEIIVDDPLFYHNMRRAVENFDETDETEQTDADMIRLSFTKQVSSGTAESIDILMDDYYIVEAPLPVPEDKGPLRAKLKILPKSVKVIAVDTVIHA
;
A
#
# COMPACT_ATOMS: atom_id res chain seq x y z
N MET A 1 -20.44 -2.00 -19.36
CA MET A 1 -19.34 -2.54 -20.19
C MET A 1 -18.48 -1.35 -20.61
N PRO A 2 -17.36 -1.07 -19.92
CA PRO A 2 -16.49 0.06 -20.27
C PRO A 2 -15.65 -0.27 -21.51
N SER A 3 -15.18 -1.52 -21.63
CA SER A 3 -14.31 -2.03 -22.71
C SER A 3 -14.94 -2.05 -24.10
N THR A 4 -16.20 -1.62 -24.26
CA THR A 4 -16.87 -1.45 -25.57
C THR A 4 -17.13 0.02 -25.92
N VAL A 5 -16.85 0.95 -25.00
CA VAL A 5 -17.06 2.40 -25.15
C VAL A 5 -15.73 3.15 -25.09
N TYR A 6 -14.77 2.62 -24.32
CA TYR A 6 -13.39 3.11 -24.23
C TYR A 6 -12.45 2.04 -24.79
N LYS A 7 -12.12 2.15 -26.09
CA LYS A 7 -10.81 1.71 -26.57
C LYS A 7 -9.81 2.79 -26.15
N GLY A 8 -8.68 2.41 -25.55
CA GLY A 8 -7.73 3.36 -24.99
C GLY A 8 -7.00 4.11 -26.11
N ASP A 9 -7.12 5.44 -26.13
CA ASP A 9 -6.50 6.27 -27.18
C ASP A 9 -5.28 7.03 -26.62
N LEU A 10 -4.13 6.78 -27.24
CA LEU A 10 -2.82 7.46 -27.15
C LEU A 10 -2.14 7.71 -25.79
N SER A 11 -2.80 7.70 -24.62
CA SER A 11 -2.11 7.81 -23.34
C SER A 11 -2.80 7.06 -22.20
N GLU A 12 -2.07 6.19 -21.52
CA GLU A 12 -2.53 5.37 -20.40
C GLU A 12 -1.69 5.64 -19.15
N ILE A 13 -2.31 5.55 -17.98
CA ILE A 13 -1.68 5.79 -16.67
C ILE A 13 -2.13 4.70 -15.70
N THR A 14 -1.16 4.01 -15.13
CA THR A 14 -1.34 3.01 -14.06
C THR A 14 -0.39 3.34 -12.92
N PHE A 15 -0.57 2.69 -11.78
CA PHE A 15 0.32 2.84 -10.63
C PHE A 15 0.60 1.48 -9.97
N GLY A 16 1.54 1.48 -9.03
CA GLY A 16 1.90 0.32 -8.22
C GLY A 16 2.63 0.72 -6.94
N HIS A 17 2.74 -0.24 -6.02
CA HIS A 17 3.43 -0.08 -4.73
C HIS A 17 4.95 0.07 -4.88
N GLU A 18 5.61 0.56 -3.83
CA GLU A 18 7.07 0.63 -3.71
C GLU A 18 7.56 -0.14 -2.47
N THR A 19 8.12 -1.34 -2.69
CA THR A 19 8.46 -2.32 -1.63
C THR A 19 9.95 -2.57 -1.47
N GLY A 20 10.77 -2.23 -2.47
CA GLY A 20 12.19 -2.58 -2.44
C GLY A 20 12.39 -4.08 -2.66
N VAL A 21 13.57 -4.60 -2.32
CA VAL A 21 13.81 -6.05 -2.38
C VAL A 21 14.92 -6.47 -1.41
N ARG A 22 14.69 -7.59 -0.70
CA ARG A 22 15.67 -8.19 0.22
C ARG A 22 16.20 -9.52 -0.33
N LEU A 23 17.51 -9.55 -0.55
CA LEU A 23 18.27 -10.62 -1.21
C LEU A 23 19.29 -11.22 -0.24
N GLU A 24 19.03 -12.43 0.24
CA GLU A 24 19.83 -13.10 1.28
C GLU A 24 20.76 -14.13 0.66
N HIS A 25 22.04 -14.18 1.06
CA HIS A 25 22.97 -15.16 0.50
C HIS A 25 22.44 -16.60 0.63
N GLY A 26 22.50 -17.34 -0.47
CA GLY A 26 22.03 -18.72 -0.55
C GLY A 26 20.51 -18.87 -0.74
N TYR A 27 19.73 -17.77 -0.87
CA TYR A 27 18.33 -17.90 -1.27
C TYR A 27 18.23 -18.60 -2.64
N ALA A 28 17.13 -19.32 -2.84
CA ALA A 28 16.95 -20.22 -3.99
C ALA A 28 18.15 -21.20 -4.20
N GLY A 29 18.79 -21.58 -3.09
CA GLY A 29 19.89 -22.55 -3.02
C GLY A 29 21.21 -22.13 -3.67
N SER A 30 21.31 -20.93 -4.23
CA SER A 30 22.45 -20.56 -5.09
C SER A 30 22.76 -19.06 -5.19
N PHE A 31 21.88 -18.16 -4.76
CA PHE A 31 22.09 -16.72 -4.93
C PHE A 31 23.31 -16.22 -4.15
N LYS A 32 24.09 -15.34 -4.78
CA LYS A 32 25.11 -14.51 -4.11
C LYS A 32 25.29 -13.18 -4.81
N PHE A 33 25.51 -12.13 -4.02
CA PHE A 33 26.08 -10.86 -4.48
C PHE A 33 27.61 -10.87 -4.29
N THR A 34 28.33 -10.20 -5.19
CA THR A 34 29.80 -10.26 -5.31
C THR A 34 30.39 -8.88 -5.59
N ALA A 35 31.39 -8.43 -4.82
CA ALA A 35 32.11 -7.19 -5.11
C ALA A 35 33.04 -7.38 -6.32
N SER A 36 32.84 -6.65 -7.41
CA SER A 36 33.58 -6.79 -8.66
C SER A 36 34.23 -5.49 -9.10
N PHE A 37 35.19 -5.60 -10.02
CA PHE A 37 35.57 -4.51 -10.91
C PHE A 37 34.55 -4.40 -12.08
N ASP A 38 34.46 -3.23 -12.73
CA ASP A 38 33.68 -2.98 -13.96
C ASP A 38 34.30 -3.73 -15.15
N PRO A 39 33.66 -4.79 -15.71
CA PRO A 39 34.29 -5.64 -16.73
C PRO A 39 34.60 -4.89 -18.04
N ASN A 40 34.01 -3.71 -18.26
CA ASN A 40 34.19 -2.92 -19.48
C ASN A 40 35.51 -2.10 -19.51
N ASP A 41 36.23 -2.01 -18.38
CA ASP A 41 37.60 -1.52 -18.32
C ASP A 41 38.50 -2.68 -17.85
N PRO A 42 39.29 -3.32 -18.73
CA PRO A 42 40.00 -4.56 -18.41
C PRO A 42 41.18 -4.31 -17.46
N ALA A 43 40.87 -4.22 -16.17
CA ALA A 43 41.83 -3.94 -15.13
C ALA A 43 42.80 -5.13 -14.93
N PRO A 44 44.08 -4.87 -14.58
CA PRO A 44 45.01 -5.95 -14.27
C PRO A 44 44.50 -6.77 -13.07
N ALA A 45 44.88 -8.06 -13.01
CA ALA A 45 44.32 -9.07 -12.09
C ALA A 45 44.48 -8.84 -10.56
N ASN A 46 44.88 -7.64 -10.13
CA ASN A 46 44.95 -7.18 -8.74
C ASN A 46 44.49 -5.70 -8.60
N ALA A 47 43.61 -5.21 -9.47
CA ALA A 47 43.13 -3.84 -9.45
C ALA A 47 41.95 -3.65 -8.48
N PRO A 48 41.88 -2.52 -7.74
CA PRO A 48 40.92 -2.33 -6.66
C PRO A 48 39.47 -2.47 -7.14
N HIS A 49 38.66 -3.29 -6.45
CA HIS A 49 37.21 -3.43 -6.76
C HIS A 49 36.40 -2.18 -6.31
N GLN A 50 37.10 -1.18 -5.77
CA GLN A 50 36.63 0.15 -5.44
C GLN A 50 37.37 1.18 -6.30
N ASP A 51 36.66 2.05 -7.01
CA ASP A 51 37.24 3.21 -7.66
C ASP A 51 37.20 4.39 -6.68
N LEU A 52 38.29 4.61 -5.96
CA LEU A 52 38.43 5.72 -5.00
C LEU A 52 38.56 7.10 -5.66
N VAL A 53 38.70 7.19 -6.98
CA VAL A 53 38.76 8.47 -7.72
C VAL A 53 37.36 8.88 -8.17
N LYS A 54 36.55 7.91 -8.61
CA LYS A 54 35.12 8.11 -8.90
C LYS A 54 34.25 8.02 -7.65
N ASP A 55 34.75 7.45 -6.55
CA ASP A 55 33.99 7.12 -5.33
C ASP A 55 32.83 6.14 -5.61
N THR A 56 33.15 5.04 -6.30
CA THR A 56 32.19 4.02 -6.75
C THR A 56 32.66 2.59 -6.53
N SER A 57 31.74 1.62 -6.47
CA SER A 57 32.04 0.18 -6.48
C SER A 57 30.98 -0.59 -7.28
N VAL A 58 31.34 -1.74 -7.86
CA VAL A 58 30.42 -2.55 -8.68
C VAL A 58 30.06 -3.84 -7.96
N ILE A 59 28.76 -4.15 -7.88
CA ILE A 59 28.24 -5.38 -7.31
C ILE A 59 27.63 -6.22 -8.43
N VAL A 60 28.04 -7.49 -8.53
CA VAL A 60 27.53 -8.45 -9.52
C VAL A 60 26.67 -9.48 -8.83
N LEU A 61 25.52 -9.78 -9.41
CA LEU A 61 24.59 -10.80 -8.93
C LEU A 61 24.80 -12.13 -9.67
N SER A 62 24.57 -13.25 -8.98
CA SER A 62 24.68 -14.59 -9.59
C SER A 62 23.87 -15.63 -8.82
N GLY A 63 23.49 -16.71 -9.52
CA GLY A 63 22.59 -17.74 -8.98
C GLY A 63 21.12 -17.30 -9.01
N GLY A 64 20.31 -17.89 -8.14
CA GLY A 64 18.86 -17.70 -8.12
C GLY A 64 18.11 -18.64 -9.06
N THR A 65 16.78 -18.66 -8.97
CA THR A 65 15.88 -19.56 -9.73
C THR A 65 14.77 -18.78 -10.42
N GLU A 66 14.07 -19.46 -11.33
CA GLU A 66 12.78 -19.01 -11.88
C GLU A 66 11.77 -18.69 -10.75
N ASP A 67 10.83 -17.78 -11.01
CA ASP A 67 9.84 -17.24 -10.05
C ASP A 67 10.44 -16.61 -8.77
N SER A 68 11.70 -16.17 -8.81
CA SER A 68 12.41 -15.55 -7.68
C SER A 68 13.20 -14.32 -8.14
N PRO A 69 13.35 -13.26 -7.32
CA PRO A 69 13.76 -11.92 -7.79
C PRO A 69 15.04 -11.80 -8.63
N VAL A 70 15.88 -12.85 -8.63
CA VAL A 70 17.06 -12.97 -9.50
C VAL A 70 17.00 -14.35 -10.14
N PHE A 71 16.95 -14.41 -11.46
CA PHE A 71 17.01 -15.63 -12.25
C PHE A 71 18.36 -15.73 -12.97
N SER A 72 19.13 -16.78 -12.71
CA SER A 72 20.44 -17.03 -13.33
C SER A 72 21.48 -15.88 -13.21
N GLY A 73 21.31 -14.98 -12.24
CA GLY A 73 22.14 -13.78 -12.04
C GLY A 73 21.58 -12.49 -12.65
N VAL A 74 20.46 -12.55 -13.37
CA VAL A 74 19.69 -11.38 -13.83
C VAL A 74 18.64 -11.05 -12.77
N LEU A 75 18.69 -9.84 -12.22
CA LEU A 75 17.67 -9.27 -11.35
C LEU A 75 16.49 -8.81 -12.20
N GLU A 76 15.28 -9.19 -11.82
CA GLU A 76 14.04 -8.99 -12.59
C GLU A 76 13.48 -7.56 -12.46
N TYR A 77 14.36 -6.57 -12.62
CA TYR A 77 14.04 -5.15 -12.74
C TYR A 77 14.50 -4.63 -14.12
N PRO A 78 13.72 -3.75 -14.78
CA PRO A 78 14.11 -3.14 -16.04
C PRO A 78 15.47 -2.43 -15.95
N ASN A 79 16.22 -2.40 -17.05
CA ASN A 79 17.57 -1.86 -17.11
C ASN A 79 17.57 -0.35 -16.80
N GLY A 80 18.34 0.08 -15.80
CA GLY A 80 18.36 1.45 -15.28
C GLY A 80 17.19 1.84 -14.36
N MET A 81 16.23 0.94 -14.08
CA MET A 81 15.08 1.23 -13.20
C MET A 81 15.50 1.54 -11.76
N LEU A 82 16.57 0.92 -11.25
CA LEU A 82 17.00 1.09 -9.86
C LEU A 82 17.92 2.29 -9.62
N VAL A 83 18.25 3.06 -10.66
CA VAL A 83 19.13 4.23 -10.55
C VAL A 83 18.50 5.30 -9.65
N GLY A 84 19.23 5.73 -8.63
CA GLY A 84 18.80 6.65 -7.58
C GLY A 84 18.19 5.96 -6.33
N SER A 85 17.87 4.66 -6.40
CA SER A 85 17.43 3.89 -5.23
C SER A 85 18.59 3.63 -4.26
N LYS A 86 18.28 3.37 -2.99
CA LYS A 86 19.28 3.09 -1.95
C LYS A 86 19.41 1.60 -1.68
N VAL A 87 20.64 1.16 -1.45
CA VAL A 87 20.97 -0.20 -1.02
C VAL A 87 21.74 -0.19 0.29
N ILE A 88 21.45 -1.16 1.15
CA ILE A 88 22.18 -1.48 2.38
C ILE A 88 22.69 -2.92 2.32
N PHE A 89 23.81 -3.16 3.00
CA PHE A 89 24.34 -4.49 3.23
C PHE A 89 24.31 -4.78 4.73
N THR A 90 23.85 -5.96 5.10
CA THR A 90 23.88 -6.46 6.48
C THR A 90 24.80 -7.68 6.51
N ILE A 91 25.93 -7.58 7.23
CA ILE A 91 27.01 -8.57 7.17
C ILE A 91 26.99 -9.41 8.46
N ALA A 92 26.13 -10.43 8.49
CA ALA A 92 25.91 -11.29 9.66
C ALA A 92 26.57 -12.67 9.59
N SER A 93 27.40 -12.93 8.57
CA SER A 93 28.18 -14.17 8.50
C SER A 93 29.27 -14.24 9.59
N SER A 94 29.54 -15.46 10.10
CA SER A 94 30.48 -15.69 11.21
C SER A 94 31.97 -15.62 10.81
N SER A 95 32.26 -15.48 9.51
CA SER A 95 33.58 -15.30 8.94
C SER A 95 33.43 -14.45 7.67
N PRO A 96 33.11 -13.16 7.80
CA PRO A 96 32.68 -12.35 6.68
C PRO A 96 33.82 -12.06 5.71
N ASN A 97 33.45 -11.99 4.43
CA ASN A 97 34.34 -11.57 3.34
C ASN A 97 34.36 -10.05 3.18
N TRP A 98 33.23 -9.41 3.52
CA TRP A 98 33.01 -7.97 3.51
C TRP A 98 33.34 -7.38 4.89
N SER A 99 33.72 -6.11 4.96
CA SER A 99 34.04 -5.47 6.24
C SER A 99 32.78 -5.11 7.03
N THR A 100 32.90 -5.18 8.35
CA THR A 100 31.93 -4.60 9.30
C THR A 100 31.81 -3.08 9.18
N ASP A 101 32.75 -2.39 8.52
CA ASP A 101 32.62 -0.96 8.20
C ASP A 101 31.61 -0.69 7.07
N ASP A 102 31.31 -1.70 6.24
CA ASP A 102 30.33 -1.65 5.15
C ASP A 102 28.96 -2.23 5.59
N ASP A 103 28.89 -2.79 6.80
CA ASP A 103 27.66 -3.27 7.44
C ASP A 103 26.82 -2.09 7.94
N TYR A 104 25.56 -2.03 7.50
CA TYR A 104 24.58 -1.03 7.92
C TYR A 104 24.32 -1.10 9.43
N ALA A 105 24.31 -2.30 10.03
CA ALA A 105 24.03 -2.46 11.46
C ALA A 105 25.12 -1.86 12.38
N VAL A 106 26.35 -1.76 11.88
CA VAL A 106 27.52 -1.23 12.63
C VAL A 106 27.79 0.24 12.27
N SER A 107 27.72 0.58 10.99
CA SER A 107 28.19 1.87 10.45
C SER A 107 27.07 2.83 10.04
N GLY A 108 25.83 2.35 9.92
CA GLY A 108 24.70 3.11 9.38
C GLY A 108 24.85 3.48 7.89
N ARG A 109 25.81 2.90 7.16
CA ARG A 109 26.08 3.26 5.76
C ARG A 109 25.00 2.75 4.81
N MET A 110 24.53 3.68 3.99
CA MET A 110 23.65 3.42 2.86
C MET A 110 24.36 3.87 1.59
N TYR A 111 24.22 3.11 0.52
CA TYR A 111 24.80 3.40 -0.78
C TYR A 111 23.69 3.78 -1.77
N THR A 112 23.97 4.68 -2.70
CA THR A 112 23.03 5.06 -3.77
C THR A 112 23.41 4.30 -5.03
N ILE A 113 22.45 3.65 -5.66
CA ILE A 113 22.62 2.99 -6.97
C ILE A 113 22.72 4.09 -8.02
N ILE A 114 23.78 4.08 -8.81
CA ILE A 114 24.07 5.07 -9.87
C ILE A 114 24.07 4.44 -11.26
N LYS A 115 24.23 3.12 -11.34
CA LYS A 115 24.07 2.34 -12.57
C LYS A 115 23.49 0.98 -12.20
N GLN A 116 22.56 0.49 -13.00
CA GLN A 116 22.10 -0.89 -12.96
C GLN A 116 21.89 -1.32 -14.40
N GLU A 117 22.62 -2.33 -14.85
CA GLU A 117 22.52 -2.89 -16.20
C GLU A 117 22.72 -4.41 -16.17
N VAL A 118 22.36 -5.10 -17.25
CA VAL A 118 22.80 -6.48 -17.48
C VAL A 118 24.03 -6.45 -18.37
N SER A 119 25.10 -7.12 -17.96
CA SER A 119 26.42 -7.02 -18.60
C SER A 119 26.53 -7.92 -19.83
N ASP A 120 26.85 -7.34 -21.00
CA ASP A 120 27.30 -8.04 -22.22
C ASP A 120 28.84 -8.15 -22.21
N ASP A 121 29.37 -8.79 -21.15
CA ASP A 121 30.81 -8.97 -20.98
C ASP A 121 31.36 -10.00 -21.97
N THR A 122 31.94 -9.48 -23.06
CA THR A 122 32.64 -10.27 -24.09
C THR A 122 33.81 -11.13 -23.57
N THR A 123 34.30 -10.92 -22.34
CA THR A 123 35.31 -11.78 -21.70
C THR A 123 34.70 -12.99 -20.95
N GLY A 124 33.38 -13.02 -20.77
CA GLY A 124 32.61 -14.16 -20.27
C GLY A 124 32.65 -14.35 -18.74
N GLN A 125 33.11 -13.35 -17.97
CA GLN A 125 33.15 -13.41 -16.51
C GLN A 125 31.79 -13.02 -15.91
N ASN A 126 31.20 -11.92 -16.40
CA ASN A 126 29.95 -11.35 -15.90
C ASN A 126 28.80 -11.39 -16.93
N ASN A 127 29.01 -12.03 -18.09
CA ASN A 127 28.04 -12.05 -19.17
C ASN A 127 26.63 -12.54 -18.73
N ASN A 128 25.60 -11.81 -19.15
CA ASN A 128 24.20 -12.00 -18.79
C ASN A 128 23.95 -12.07 -17.27
N LYS A 129 24.53 -11.12 -16.52
CA LYS A 129 24.27 -10.90 -15.09
C LYS A 129 24.02 -9.43 -14.82
N THR A 130 23.23 -9.13 -13.79
CA THR A 130 23.02 -7.75 -13.36
C THR A 130 24.23 -7.21 -12.60
N GLU A 131 24.69 -6.04 -13.03
CA GLU A 131 25.73 -5.25 -12.39
C GLU A 131 25.12 -3.97 -11.83
N ILE A 132 25.38 -3.71 -10.56
CA ILE A 132 24.89 -2.54 -9.81
C ILE A 132 26.09 -1.73 -9.35
N THR A 133 26.28 -0.55 -9.93
CA THR A 133 27.29 0.41 -9.48
C THR A 133 26.70 1.28 -8.39
N VAL A 134 27.42 1.38 -7.26
CA VAL A 134 27.01 2.13 -6.07
C VAL A 134 28.00 3.25 -5.73
N THR A 135 27.52 4.27 -5.01
CA THR A 135 28.32 5.37 -4.45
C THR A 135 27.82 5.72 -3.03
N PRO A 136 28.68 6.10 -2.05
CA PRO A 136 30.15 6.10 -2.09
C PRO A 136 30.78 4.73 -2.41
N ALA A 137 32.09 4.67 -2.58
CA ALA A 137 32.77 3.38 -2.68
C ALA A 137 32.58 2.55 -1.39
N LEU A 138 32.65 1.22 -1.54
CA LEU A 138 32.85 0.33 -0.40
C LEU A 138 34.12 0.75 0.38
N LYS A 139 34.17 0.44 1.66
CA LYS A 139 35.35 0.71 2.50
C LYS A 139 36.51 -0.23 2.19
N THR A 140 36.16 -1.41 1.71
CA THR A 140 37.02 -2.57 1.63
C THR A 140 37.41 -2.83 0.19
N ASP A 141 38.72 -2.87 -0.06
CA ASP A 141 39.19 -3.35 -1.35
C ASP A 141 39.19 -4.88 -1.37
N HIS A 142 38.33 -5.47 -2.20
CA HIS A 142 38.19 -6.91 -2.38
C HIS A 142 39.23 -7.54 -3.34
N THR A 143 40.31 -6.84 -3.69
CA THR A 143 41.39 -7.32 -4.58
C THR A 143 42.08 -8.62 -4.17
N THR A 144 42.20 -8.87 -2.87
CA THR A 144 43.04 -9.94 -2.32
C THR A 144 42.31 -10.88 -1.36
N ALA A 145 41.01 -10.64 -1.17
CA ALA A 145 40.12 -11.45 -0.37
C ALA A 145 39.10 -12.18 -1.25
N ASP A 146 38.40 -13.15 -0.68
CA ASP A 146 37.19 -13.67 -1.30
C ASP A 146 36.15 -12.53 -1.39
N LYS A 147 35.50 -12.42 -2.54
CA LYS A 147 34.67 -11.27 -2.95
C LYS A 147 33.17 -11.57 -2.89
N ASP A 148 32.83 -12.83 -2.73
CA ASP A 148 31.45 -13.30 -2.62
C ASP A 148 30.89 -13.00 -1.22
N SER A 149 29.59 -12.69 -1.15
CA SER A 149 28.80 -12.80 0.07
C SER A 149 28.86 -14.22 0.66
N LYS A 150 28.55 -14.36 1.95
CA LYS A 150 28.48 -15.64 2.68
C LYS A 150 27.14 -15.81 3.39
N ALA A 151 26.87 -17.03 3.86
CA ALA A 151 25.63 -17.35 4.59
C ALA A 151 25.36 -16.36 5.73
N ASN A 152 24.11 -15.86 5.80
CA ASN A 152 23.60 -14.77 6.63
C ASN A 152 23.95 -13.34 6.17
N ASP A 153 24.77 -13.13 5.14
CA ASP A 153 24.96 -11.80 4.56
C ASP A 153 23.74 -11.46 3.68
N VAL A 154 23.27 -10.22 3.76
CA VAL A 154 22.05 -9.74 3.10
C VAL A 154 22.30 -8.44 2.36
N MET A 155 21.76 -8.33 1.14
CA MET A 155 21.65 -7.10 0.38
C MET A 155 20.18 -6.68 0.35
N THR A 156 19.86 -5.46 0.79
CA THR A 156 18.48 -4.94 0.78
C THR A 156 18.45 -3.62 0.02
N ILE A 157 17.65 -3.56 -1.04
CA ILE A 157 17.28 -2.32 -1.73
C ILE A 157 16.06 -1.74 -1.02
N LEU A 158 16.16 -0.49 -0.58
CA LEU A 158 15.14 0.14 0.27
C LEU A 158 13.86 0.47 -0.52
N PRO A 159 12.67 0.47 0.15
CA PRO A 159 11.39 0.64 -0.54
C PRO A 159 11.25 1.96 -1.30
N PHE A 160 11.58 3.09 -0.68
CA PHE A 160 11.42 4.42 -1.29
C PHE A 160 12.18 4.53 -2.62
N THR A 161 11.47 4.86 -3.70
CA THR A 161 11.90 4.90 -5.11
C THR A 161 12.09 3.54 -5.80
N THR A 162 11.71 2.43 -5.18
CA THR A 162 11.87 1.09 -5.75
C THR A 162 10.49 0.43 -5.94
N PRO A 163 9.93 0.46 -7.16
CA PRO A 163 8.64 -0.17 -7.49
C PRO A 163 8.61 -1.65 -7.12
N ALA A 164 7.43 -2.23 -6.95
CA ALA A 164 7.29 -3.68 -6.86
C ALA A 164 7.89 -4.38 -8.10
N ILE A 165 8.79 -5.34 -7.85
CA ILE A 165 9.46 -6.14 -8.89
C ILE A 165 8.43 -6.97 -9.67
N ASP A 166 8.68 -7.28 -10.95
CA ASP A 166 7.83 -8.18 -11.74
C ASP A 166 8.65 -9.40 -12.17
N VAL A 167 8.54 -10.51 -11.42
CA VAL A 167 9.31 -11.73 -11.72
C VAL A 167 8.90 -12.41 -13.04
N GLY A 168 7.84 -11.93 -13.69
CA GLY A 168 7.45 -12.36 -15.04
C GLY A 168 8.16 -11.60 -16.18
N MET A 169 9.03 -10.62 -15.89
CA MET A 169 9.66 -9.81 -16.93
C MET A 169 10.77 -10.55 -17.70
N GLU A 170 10.84 -10.37 -19.02
CA GLU A 170 11.86 -10.99 -19.87
C GLU A 170 12.95 -9.98 -20.26
N HIS A 171 14.19 -10.18 -19.78
CA HIS A 171 15.35 -9.40 -20.24
C HIS A 171 15.95 -10.01 -21.51
N ALA A 172 16.34 -9.17 -22.47
CA ALA A 172 17.18 -9.55 -23.59
C ALA A 172 18.27 -8.50 -23.88
N ASP A 173 19.41 -8.94 -24.41
CA ASP A 173 20.52 -8.06 -24.82
C ASP A 173 20.03 -6.99 -25.82
N ALA A 174 19.11 -7.39 -26.71
CA ALA A 174 18.47 -6.54 -27.70
C ALA A 174 17.20 -5.88 -27.18
N ALA A 175 17.13 -4.55 -27.28
CA ALA A 175 15.96 -3.78 -26.82
C ALA A 175 14.64 -4.27 -27.44
N ASN A 176 14.60 -4.51 -28.76
CA ASN A 176 13.40 -4.97 -29.46
C ASN A 176 12.98 -6.44 -29.18
N ALA A 177 13.75 -7.18 -28.39
CA ALA A 177 13.42 -8.53 -27.95
C ALA A 177 13.19 -8.61 -26.42
N SER A 178 13.29 -7.48 -25.73
CA SER A 178 13.06 -7.39 -24.28
C SER A 178 11.57 -7.15 -24.00
N ALA A 179 11.08 -7.67 -22.88
CA ALA A 179 9.78 -7.37 -22.32
C ALA A 179 9.95 -7.05 -20.82
N GLU A 180 10.67 -5.96 -20.54
CA GLU A 180 10.97 -5.51 -19.18
C GLU A 180 9.75 -4.80 -18.56
N SER A 181 9.40 -5.12 -17.32
CA SER A 181 8.24 -4.54 -16.61
C SER A 181 8.48 -4.42 -15.10
N VAL A 182 7.59 -3.69 -14.41
CA VAL A 182 7.44 -3.67 -12.94
C VAL A 182 5.95 -3.78 -12.61
N LEU A 183 5.55 -4.13 -11.38
CA LEU A 183 4.13 -4.32 -11.03
C LEU A 183 3.37 -2.99 -10.83
N THR A 184 3.24 -2.21 -11.91
CA THR A 184 2.40 -1.01 -12.04
C THR A 184 1.04 -1.36 -12.66
N ASP A 185 0.36 -2.36 -12.10
CA ASP A 185 -0.86 -2.94 -12.68
C ASP A 185 -2.19 -2.44 -12.07
N GLN A 186 -2.13 -1.42 -11.21
CA GLN A 186 -3.27 -0.85 -10.50
C GLN A 186 -3.84 0.42 -11.16
N PHE A 187 -5.17 0.53 -11.19
CA PHE A 187 -5.97 1.71 -11.59
C PHE A 187 -5.38 2.59 -12.71
N VAL A 188 -5.31 3.93 -12.59
CA VAL A 188 -5.52 4.81 -11.42
C VAL A 188 -6.97 4.95 -10.92
N GLY A 189 -7.92 5.21 -11.82
CA GLY A 189 -9.27 5.67 -11.52
C GLY A 189 -9.95 6.24 -12.78
N LEU A 190 -11.24 6.58 -12.72
CA LEU A 190 -11.85 7.42 -13.76
C LEU A 190 -11.44 8.88 -13.52
N VAL A 191 -10.28 9.22 -14.07
CA VAL A 191 -9.59 10.51 -13.93
C VAL A 191 -10.27 11.58 -14.80
N SER A 192 -10.61 12.71 -14.19
CA SER A 192 -11.10 13.93 -14.87
C SER A 192 -9.93 14.69 -15.52
N THR A 193 -8.84 14.84 -14.76
CA THR A 193 -7.65 15.63 -15.14
C THR A 193 -6.41 15.02 -14.50
N VAL A 194 -5.27 15.10 -15.18
CA VAL A 194 -3.96 14.69 -14.67
C VAL A 194 -2.89 15.68 -15.09
N ALA A 195 -2.02 16.05 -14.17
CA ALA A 195 -0.77 16.75 -14.40
C ALA A 195 0.38 15.80 -14.07
N LEU A 196 1.33 15.65 -14.99
CA LEU A 196 2.53 14.84 -14.76
C LEU A 196 3.60 15.68 -14.06
N PRO A 197 4.38 15.12 -13.12
CA PRO A 197 5.48 15.84 -12.48
C PRO A 197 6.46 16.43 -13.50
N GLU A 198 6.69 17.74 -13.45
CA GLU A 198 7.63 18.41 -14.34
C GLU A 198 9.01 18.58 -13.69
N THR A 199 10.05 18.19 -14.42
CA THR A 199 11.46 18.36 -14.04
C THR A 199 11.88 19.83 -14.13
N LYS A 200 11.87 20.52 -12.99
CA LYS A 200 12.37 21.90 -12.86
C LYS A 200 13.87 21.88 -12.54
N VAL A 201 14.65 22.60 -13.35
CA VAL A 201 16.11 22.72 -13.22
C VAL A 201 16.47 24.10 -12.66
N ASP A 202 17.16 24.12 -11.53
CA ASP A 202 17.72 25.35 -10.96
C ASP A 202 18.97 25.77 -11.77
N LEU A 203 18.93 26.92 -12.46
CA LEU A 203 20.04 27.40 -13.29
C LEU A 203 20.91 28.40 -12.52
N LYS A 204 22.15 28.00 -12.17
CA LYS A 204 23.13 28.91 -11.57
C LYS A 204 23.89 29.66 -12.66
N ARG A 205 23.92 31.00 -12.53
CA ARG A 205 24.68 31.91 -13.40
C ARG A 205 26.01 32.26 -12.74
N TYR A 206 27.10 31.94 -13.40
CA TYR A 206 28.45 32.33 -13.00
C TYR A 206 29.02 33.31 -14.03
N HIS A 207 29.54 34.44 -13.55
CA HIS A 207 30.33 35.35 -14.38
C HIS A 207 31.77 34.84 -14.44
N VAL A 208 32.21 34.41 -15.62
CA VAL A 208 33.60 34.01 -15.86
C VAL A 208 34.31 35.16 -16.56
N VAL A 209 35.08 35.91 -15.78
CA VAL A 209 35.90 37.01 -16.29
C VAL A 209 37.23 36.46 -16.79
N GLY A 210 37.34 36.27 -18.10
CA GLY A 210 38.63 36.05 -18.77
C GLY A 210 39.39 37.36 -18.98
N LEU A 211 40.64 37.26 -19.44
CA LEU A 211 41.49 38.41 -19.80
C LEU A 211 40.85 39.26 -20.93
N GLY A 212 39.97 40.19 -20.55
CA GLY A 212 39.31 41.15 -21.46
C GLY A 212 37.89 40.78 -21.92
N ARG A 213 37.27 39.70 -21.42
CA ARG A 213 35.85 39.37 -21.71
C ARG A 213 35.16 38.79 -20.48
N ASP A 214 33.98 39.33 -20.16
CA ASP A 214 33.00 38.71 -19.24
C ASP A 214 32.07 37.80 -20.07
N ILE A 215 31.88 36.56 -19.60
CA ILE A 215 30.95 35.59 -20.18
C ILE A 215 30.15 35.00 -19.03
N ALA A 216 28.82 35.14 -19.08
CA ALA A 216 27.91 34.48 -18.16
C ALA A 216 27.72 33.01 -18.57
N VAL A 217 28.34 32.09 -17.82
CA VAL A 217 28.14 30.64 -17.98
C VAL A 217 26.95 30.22 -17.12
N GLN A 218 25.99 29.53 -17.73
CA GLN A 218 24.87 28.91 -17.03
C GLN A 218 25.19 27.44 -16.81
N VAL A 219 25.19 27.02 -15.55
CA VAL A 219 25.39 25.63 -15.15
C VAL A 219 24.08 25.14 -14.52
N PRO A 220 23.51 24.01 -14.96
CA PRO A 220 22.37 23.41 -14.27
C PRO A 220 22.78 23.04 -12.84
N GLY A 221 21.83 23.11 -11.91
CA GLY A 221 22.00 22.79 -10.50
C GLY A 221 21.23 21.54 -10.12
N ARG A 222 20.19 21.71 -9.30
CA ARG A 222 19.30 20.64 -8.81
C ARG A 222 18.13 20.37 -9.75
N PHE A 223 17.63 19.12 -9.76
CA PHE A 223 16.52 18.64 -10.59
C PHE A 223 15.34 18.20 -9.71
N THR A 224 14.32 19.05 -9.53
CA THR A 224 13.08 18.71 -8.79
C THR A 224 11.99 18.29 -9.76
N ASN A 225 11.40 17.09 -9.62
CA ASN A 225 10.18 16.73 -10.34
C ASN A 225 8.97 17.11 -9.48
N THR A 226 8.22 18.14 -9.89
CA THR A 226 7.17 18.73 -9.02
C THR A 226 5.90 19.08 -9.76
N GLY A 227 4.78 19.08 -9.04
CA GLY A 227 3.46 19.43 -9.57
C GLY A 227 2.75 18.29 -10.28
N GLY A 228 2.99 17.05 -9.84
CA GLY A 228 2.11 15.94 -10.20
C GLY A 228 0.77 16.10 -9.51
N SER A 229 -0.32 15.83 -10.23
CA SER A 229 -1.65 15.72 -9.63
C SER A 229 -2.60 14.91 -10.48
N PHE A 230 -3.64 14.36 -9.85
CA PHE A 230 -4.81 13.89 -10.58
C PHE A 230 -6.09 14.21 -9.80
N GLU A 231 -7.19 14.38 -10.53
CA GLU A 231 -8.54 14.39 -10.00
C GLU A 231 -9.27 13.15 -10.52
N CYS A 232 -9.81 12.29 -9.64
CA CYS A 232 -10.61 11.13 -10.04
C CYS A 232 -11.89 11.00 -9.23
N ASN A 233 -12.90 10.37 -9.82
CA ASN A 233 -14.11 9.98 -9.09
C ASN A 233 -13.82 8.72 -8.26
N ILE A 234 -14.04 8.77 -6.94
CA ILE A 234 -13.76 7.66 -6.03
C ILE A 234 -14.71 6.49 -6.32
N HIS A 235 -14.14 5.32 -6.54
CA HIS A 235 -14.86 4.05 -6.72
C HIS A 235 -14.47 2.99 -5.67
N ASN A 236 -13.35 3.14 -4.98
CA ASN A 236 -12.87 2.31 -3.86
C ASN A 236 -12.10 3.16 -2.85
N GLY A 237 -11.87 2.66 -1.63
CA GLY A 237 -11.20 3.41 -0.57
C GLY A 237 -9.68 3.59 -0.74
N ARG A 238 -9.06 2.81 -1.63
CA ARG A 238 -7.61 2.55 -1.65
C ARG A 238 -6.70 3.79 -1.61
N TRP A 239 -7.09 4.89 -2.28
CA TRP A 239 -6.26 6.09 -2.33
C TRP A 239 -6.06 6.74 -0.95
N PHE A 240 -6.91 6.42 0.04
CA PHE A 240 -6.71 6.83 1.43
C PHE A 240 -5.47 6.20 2.08
N TYR A 241 -4.96 5.06 1.57
CA TYR A 241 -3.67 4.49 1.96
C TYR A 241 -2.53 5.49 1.77
N TYR A 242 -2.39 6.00 0.53
CA TYR A 242 -1.38 6.99 0.16
C TYR A 242 -1.64 8.40 0.74
N CYS A 243 -2.85 8.67 1.22
CA CYS A 243 -3.24 9.98 1.75
C CYS A 243 -3.19 10.09 3.29
N LEU A 244 -3.34 8.96 4.00
CA LEU A 244 -3.34 8.89 5.46
C LEU A 244 -2.11 8.16 6.00
N GLY A 245 -1.68 7.08 5.35
CA GLY A 245 -0.41 6.41 5.59
C GLY A 245 -0.50 5.00 6.16
N HIS A 246 -1.57 4.68 6.90
CA HIS A 246 -1.78 3.33 7.44
C HIS A 246 -3.09 2.68 7.03
N GLU A 247 -3.07 1.36 6.98
CA GLU A 247 -4.18 0.46 6.68
C GLU A 247 -4.22 -0.70 7.69
N VAL A 248 -5.42 -1.12 8.04
CA VAL A 248 -5.73 -2.42 8.63
C VAL A 248 -6.84 -3.06 7.78
N VAL A 249 -6.78 -4.37 7.53
CA VAL A 249 -7.71 -5.10 6.66
C VAL A 249 -8.45 -6.18 7.47
N SER A 250 -9.73 -6.41 7.20
CA SER A 250 -10.48 -7.54 7.76
C SER A 250 -11.38 -8.20 6.72
N ALA A 251 -11.22 -9.52 6.58
CA ALA A 251 -11.88 -10.31 5.55
C ALA A 251 -12.32 -11.70 6.06
N PRO A 252 -13.15 -11.82 7.11
CA PRO A 252 -13.47 -13.10 7.74
C PRO A 252 -14.13 -14.10 6.78
N GLU A 253 -15.03 -13.65 5.89
CA GLU A 253 -15.68 -14.52 4.90
C GLU A 253 -14.74 -14.97 3.77
N VAL A 254 -13.70 -14.18 3.47
CA VAL A 254 -12.67 -14.55 2.47
C VAL A 254 -11.81 -15.70 3.00
N ARG A 255 -11.49 -15.64 4.29
CA ARG A 255 -10.75 -16.67 5.02
C ARG A 255 -11.54 -17.99 5.11
N GLN A 256 -12.80 -17.94 5.56
CA GLN A 256 -13.57 -19.14 5.90
C GLN A 256 -13.81 -20.14 4.75
N ASP A 257 -13.90 -19.68 3.50
CA ASP A 257 -14.33 -20.49 2.34
C ASP A 257 -13.19 -20.90 1.37
N GLY A 258 -11.94 -20.60 1.70
CA GLY A 258 -10.76 -20.91 0.88
C GLY A 258 -9.81 -21.96 1.46
N HIS A 259 -9.84 -22.15 2.78
CA HIS A 259 -8.86 -22.97 3.51
C HIS A 259 -9.18 -24.46 3.45
N GLY A 260 -8.60 -25.14 2.46
CA GLY A 260 -8.38 -26.58 2.54
C GLY A 260 -7.36 -26.89 3.64
N SER A 261 -7.82 -27.00 4.88
CA SER A 261 -7.13 -27.53 6.10
C SER A 261 -5.79 -26.93 6.54
N ASP A 262 -5.18 -26.04 5.75
CA ASP A 262 -3.74 -25.80 5.79
C ASP A 262 -3.42 -24.35 6.19
N THR A 263 -3.57 -24.06 7.48
CA THR A 263 -3.05 -22.84 8.10
C THR A 263 -1.53 -22.92 8.23
N PHE A 264 -0.81 -21.90 7.76
CA PHE A 264 0.65 -21.81 7.86
C PHE A 264 1.07 -20.84 8.97
N LYS A 265 2.37 -20.84 9.29
CA LYS A 265 2.95 -20.04 10.38
C LYS A 265 4.21 -19.32 9.93
N LEU A 266 4.40 -18.08 10.39
CA LEU A 266 5.68 -17.37 10.20
C LEU A 266 6.83 -18.13 10.86
N VAL A 267 8.00 -18.05 10.23
CA VAL A 267 9.28 -18.61 10.71
C VAL A 267 10.23 -17.46 11.03
N GLY A 268 10.29 -17.14 12.32
CA GLY A 268 10.98 -15.96 12.87
C GLY A 268 10.09 -14.72 12.94
N THR A 269 10.51 -13.77 13.77
CA THR A 269 9.90 -12.44 13.88
C THR A 269 10.20 -11.61 12.62
N HIS A 270 9.15 -10.98 12.07
CA HIS A 270 9.21 -10.04 10.95
C HIS A 270 8.87 -8.63 11.41
N TYR A 271 9.56 -7.61 10.90
CA TYR A 271 9.43 -6.24 11.38
C TYR A 271 8.68 -5.34 10.39
N SER A 272 8.07 -4.27 10.90
CA SER A 272 7.57 -3.16 10.09
C SER A 272 8.67 -2.67 9.13
N GLY A 273 8.34 -2.59 7.84
CA GLY A 273 9.25 -2.27 6.73
C GLY A 273 9.88 -3.48 6.03
N ASP A 274 9.74 -4.72 6.51
CA ASP A 274 10.18 -5.90 5.76
C ASP A 274 9.28 -6.12 4.52
N SER A 275 9.90 -6.33 3.35
CA SER A 275 9.25 -6.62 2.06
C SER A 275 9.14 -8.12 1.75
N TYR A 276 9.26 -8.96 2.77
CA TYR A 276 9.22 -10.41 2.63
C TYR A 276 8.72 -11.07 3.93
N ILE A 277 8.20 -12.28 3.80
CA ILE A 277 7.94 -13.18 4.92
C ILE A 277 8.55 -14.57 4.68
N ASN A 278 8.90 -15.26 5.77
CA ASN A 278 9.19 -16.69 5.78
C ASN A 278 8.05 -17.41 6.49
N PHE A 279 7.62 -18.56 5.97
CA PHE A 279 6.60 -19.41 6.58
C PHE A 279 7.00 -20.90 6.54
N ASP A 280 6.53 -21.68 7.50
CA ASP A 280 6.72 -23.13 7.52
C ASP A 280 5.92 -23.75 6.36
N GLY A 281 6.55 -24.58 5.53
CA GLY A 281 5.90 -25.35 4.47
C GLY A 281 5.27 -26.66 4.97
N THR A 282 5.33 -26.92 6.28
CA THR A 282 4.68 -28.05 6.95
C THR A 282 3.24 -27.71 7.29
N LEU A 283 2.30 -28.55 6.88
CA LEU A 283 0.88 -28.38 7.20
C LEU A 283 0.67 -28.53 8.72
N ALA A 284 -0.21 -27.71 9.32
CA ALA A 284 -0.56 -27.79 10.74
C ALA A 284 -1.05 -29.19 11.18
N ASN A 285 -1.51 -30.03 10.23
CA ASN A 285 -1.90 -31.42 10.43
C ASN A 285 -0.70 -32.41 10.54
N GLY A 286 0.55 -31.93 10.55
CA GLY A 286 1.75 -32.72 10.82
C GLY A 286 2.25 -33.60 9.67
N ASN A 287 1.74 -33.39 8.44
CA ASN A 287 2.16 -34.13 7.26
C ASN A 287 3.38 -33.45 6.61
N ALA A 288 4.58 -33.91 6.96
CA ALA A 288 5.84 -33.31 6.49
C ALA A 288 6.23 -33.80 5.09
N GLY A 289 6.26 -32.90 4.10
CA GLY A 289 6.87 -33.19 2.80
C GLY A 289 6.45 -32.30 1.64
N SER A 290 7.14 -31.16 1.44
CA SER A 290 7.33 -30.51 0.13
C SER A 290 6.07 -30.31 -0.73
N THR A 291 4.99 -29.78 -0.14
CA THR A 291 3.86 -29.23 -0.90
C THR A 291 3.90 -27.72 -0.81
N ASN A 292 3.98 -27.03 -1.96
CA ASN A 292 3.73 -25.59 -2.01
C ASN A 292 2.35 -25.30 -1.38
N PRO A 293 2.16 -24.15 -0.69
CA PRO A 293 0.84 -23.76 -0.21
C PRO A 293 -0.16 -23.81 -1.37
N ALA A 294 -1.35 -24.34 -1.14
CA ALA A 294 -2.32 -24.59 -2.20
C ALA A 294 -3.75 -24.21 -1.76
N ILE A 295 -4.44 -23.47 -2.61
CA ILE A 295 -5.85 -23.10 -2.41
C ILE A 295 -6.68 -24.03 -3.30
N ASN A 296 -7.56 -24.83 -2.70
CA ASN A 296 -8.40 -25.81 -3.40
C ASN A 296 -7.60 -26.71 -4.39
N SER A 297 -6.53 -27.34 -3.90
CA SER A 297 -5.60 -28.19 -4.69
C SER A 297 -4.83 -27.49 -5.82
N VAL A 298 -4.84 -26.16 -5.88
CA VAL A 298 -4.05 -25.37 -6.85
C VAL A 298 -3.00 -24.57 -6.09
N ASN A 299 -1.72 -24.86 -6.35
CA ASN A 299 -0.58 -24.16 -5.77
C ASN A 299 -0.75 -22.63 -5.84
N VAL A 300 -0.41 -21.95 -4.76
CA VAL A 300 -0.25 -20.50 -4.68
C VAL A 300 0.96 -20.07 -5.52
N GLY A 301 0.86 -18.92 -6.17
CA GLY A 301 1.90 -18.35 -7.01
C GLY A 301 1.90 -16.82 -6.99
N VAL A 302 2.62 -16.23 -7.94
CA VAL A 302 2.68 -14.78 -8.16
C VAL A 302 1.28 -14.23 -8.48
N GLY A 303 0.91 -13.12 -7.84
CA GLY A 303 -0.40 -12.48 -8.00
C GLY A 303 -1.52 -13.00 -7.08
N ASP A 304 -1.26 -14.03 -6.28
CA ASP A 304 -2.11 -14.39 -5.15
C ASP A 304 -1.85 -13.49 -3.93
N TYR A 305 -2.63 -13.69 -2.87
CA TYR A 305 -2.62 -12.83 -1.67
C TYR A 305 -2.29 -13.63 -0.41
N ILE A 306 -1.68 -12.95 0.55
CA ILE A 306 -1.54 -13.40 1.93
C ILE A 306 -2.37 -12.52 2.86
N PHE A 307 -2.82 -13.11 3.97
CA PHE A 307 -3.29 -12.42 5.16
C PHE A 307 -2.37 -12.78 6.33
N LEU A 308 -1.91 -11.76 7.05
CA LEU A 308 -1.16 -11.89 8.29
C LEU A 308 -2.07 -11.55 9.45
N LEU A 309 -2.35 -12.55 10.29
CA LEU A 309 -3.24 -12.41 11.42
C LEU A 309 -2.42 -12.25 12.70
N GLY A 310 -2.43 -11.04 13.28
CA GLY A 310 -2.10 -10.86 14.69
C GLY A 310 -2.88 -11.88 15.54
N GLY A 311 -2.23 -12.45 16.56
CA GLY A 311 -2.67 -13.67 17.22
C GLY A 311 -4.09 -13.63 17.80
N ASP A 312 -4.64 -14.83 18.05
CA ASP A 312 -5.97 -15.05 18.65
C ASP A 312 -6.35 -13.98 19.66
N ASN A 313 -7.53 -13.37 19.46
CA ASN A 313 -8.22 -12.31 20.25
C ASN A 313 -7.96 -12.29 21.77
N THR A 314 -6.71 -12.04 22.15
CA THR A 314 -6.22 -12.10 23.53
C THR A 314 -5.59 -10.75 23.82
N GLU A 315 -5.93 -10.20 24.98
CA GLU A 315 -5.69 -8.80 25.31
C GLU A 315 -4.27 -8.28 25.02
N GLY A 316 -4.21 -7.09 24.40
CA GLY A 316 -3.06 -6.20 24.47
C GLY A 316 -1.81 -6.60 23.66
N VAL A 317 -1.78 -7.77 23.02
CA VAL A 317 -0.60 -8.23 22.25
C VAL A 317 -0.69 -7.90 20.75
N ASP A 318 -1.89 -7.97 20.16
CA ASP A 318 -2.08 -7.92 18.69
C ASP A 318 -3.18 -6.94 18.21
N LYS A 319 -3.40 -5.84 18.94
CA LYS A 319 -4.26 -4.72 18.50
C LYS A 319 -3.43 -3.48 18.18
N VAL A 320 -3.87 -2.71 17.18
CA VAL A 320 -3.27 -1.45 16.74
C VAL A 320 -4.11 -0.29 17.26
N ASP A 321 -3.52 0.63 18.03
CA ASP A 321 -4.21 1.84 18.49
C ASP A 321 -4.47 2.80 17.32
N VAL A 322 -5.74 3.07 17.02
CA VAL A 322 -6.20 3.92 15.90
C VAL A 322 -6.35 5.37 16.36
N GLN A 323 -6.36 5.63 17.67
CA GLN A 323 -6.33 6.97 18.27
C GLN A 323 -4.98 7.28 18.90
N SER A 324 -4.45 8.48 18.64
CA SER A 324 -3.14 8.92 19.13
C SER A 324 -3.15 9.60 20.52
N TYR A 325 -4.31 9.76 21.17
CA TYR A 325 -4.39 10.64 22.36
C TYR A 325 -5.38 10.24 23.48
N ARG A 326 -6.33 9.31 23.28
CA ARG A 326 -7.04 8.72 24.43
C ARG A 326 -6.14 7.65 25.05
N ASP A 327 -5.24 8.06 25.95
CA ASP A 327 -4.64 7.14 26.93
C ASP A 327 -5.77 6.66 27.84
N THR A 328 -6.33 5.51 27.50
CA THR A 328 -7.54 4.96 28.08
C THR A 328 -7.27 4.42 29.48
N ASN A 329 -7.13 5.33 30.46
CA ASN A 329 -7.51 5.09 31.86
C ASN A 329 -9.05 4.99 31.98
N VAL A 330 -9.61 4.13 31.15
CA VAL A 330 -11.03 3.82 30.96
C VAL A 330 -11.25 2.50 31.69
N ASN A 331 -12.24 2.45 32.58
CA ASN A 331 -12.46 1.31 33.46
C ASN A 331 -13.34 0.27 32.75
N ALA A 332 -12.87 -0.18 31.59
CA ALA A 332 -13.37 -1.34 30.85
C ALA A 332 -13.01 -2.63 31.62
N GLU A 333 -13.44 -2.74 32.87
CA GLU A 333 -13.18 -3.89 33.73
C GLU A 333 -14.01 -5.10 33.26
N VAL A 334 -13.34 -6.26 33.13
CA VAL A 334 -14.03 -7.55 33.04
C VAL A 334 -15.01 -7.68 34.19
N PHE A 335 -16.26 -7.97 33.85
CA PHE A 335 -17.28 -8.29 34.83
C PHE A 335 -17.81 -9.70 34.64
N THR A 336 -18.29 -10.27 35.74
CA THR A 336 -18.98 -11.56 35.72
C THR A 336 -20.44 -11.35 36.08
N ASN A 337 -21.34 -12.07 35.42
CA ASN A 337 -22.74 -12.11 35.79
C ASN A 337 -23.15 -13.55 36.10
N ALA A 338 -23.65 -13.76 37.32
CA ALA A 338 -24.03 -15.06 37.85
C ALA A 338 -25.51 -15.44 37.61
N THR A 339 -26.24 -14.66 36.82
CA THR A 339 -27.69 -14.86 36.54
C THR A 339 -27.97 -15.43 35.16
N CYS A 340 -26.94 -15.58 34.30
CA CYS A 340 -27.10 -15.98 32.92
C CYS A 340 -27.77 -17.36 32.79
N VAL A 341 -28.62 -17.53 31.78
CA VAL A 341 -29.28 -18.80 31.46
C VAL A 341 -28.90 -19.20 30.04
N THR A 342 -28.26 -20.36 29.90
CA THR A 342 -27.91 -20.97 28.61
C THR A 342 -28.86 -22.12 28.30
N THR A 343 -29.15 -22.34 27.01
CA THR A 343 -29.83 -23.53 26.51
C THR A 343 -28.96 -24.20 25.46
N ASN A 344 -28.71 -25.50 25.60
CA ASN A 344 -27.90 -26.26 24.64
C ASN A 344 -28.51 -26.14 23.23
N THR A 345 -27.65 -25.94 22.22
CA THR A 345 -27.98 -25.70 20.81
C THR A 345 -28.77 -24.42 20.53
N ASP A 346 -28.86 -23.48 21.48
CA ASP A 346 -29.48 -22.16 21.32
C ASP A 346 -28.43 -21.04 21.49
N ALA A 347 -28.59 -19.93 20.78
CA ALA A 347 -27.73 -18.74 20.91
C ALA A 347 -28.31 -17.71 21.89
N SER A 348 -29.60 -17.83 22.23
CA SER A 348 -30.32 -16.85 23.03
C SER A 348 -30.05 -17.02 24.53
N ILE A 349 -29.46 -16.01 25.16
CA ILE A 349 -29.11 -15.98 26.59
C ILE A 349 -30.03 -15.02 27.33
N THR A 350 -30.59 -15.48 28.45
CA THR A 350 -31.34 -14.62 29.40
C THR A 350 -30.43 -14.18 30.54
N ILE A 351 -30.55 -12.93 30.98
CA ILE A 351 -29.73 -12.29 32.02
C ILE A 351 -30.57 -11.29 32.82
N ASP A 352 -30.17 -10.95 34.04
CA ASP A 352 -30.86 -9.97 34.89
C ASP A 352 -30.83 -8.53 34.36
N SER A 353 -29.76 -8.14 33.66
CA SER A 353 -29.67 -6.88 32.94
C SER A 353 -28.66 -6.93 31.79
N THR A 354 -29.06 -6.42 30.63
CA THR A 354 -28.18 -6.20 29.47
C THR A 354 -27.53 -4.81 29.46
N ALA A 355 -27.75 -3.98 30.48
CA ALA A 355 -27.29 -2.57 30.50
C ALA A 355 -25.75 -2.39 30.50
N LYS A 356 -24.98 -3.47 30.71
CA LYS A 356 -23.52 -3.52 30.58
C LYS A 356 -23.04 -4.37 29.41
N LEU A 357 -23.94 -4.92 28.60
CA LEU A 357 -23.60 -5.77 27.46
C LEU A 357 -23.57 -4.94 26.18
N ILE A 358 -22.50 -5.12 25.40
CA ILE A 358 -22.29 -4.43 24.13
C ILE A 358 -22.03 -5.50 23.06
N VAL A 359 -22.53 -5.25 21.85
CA VAL A 359 -22.33 -6.15 20.70
C VAL A 359 -20.83 -6.21 20.37
N GLY A 360 -20.31 -7.42 20.16
CA GLY A 360 -18.89 -7.70 19.96
C GLY A 360 -18.11 -8.02 21.24
N MET A 361 -18.67 -7.82 22.45
CA MET A 361 -18.00 -8.27 23.69
C MET A 361 -17.73 -9.77 23.68
N SER A 362 -16.55 -10.18 24.15
CA SER A 362 -16.21 -11.58 24.37
C SER A 362 -17.02 -12.15 25.54
N VAL A 363 -17.57 -13.34 25.37
CA VAL A 363 -18.35 -14.07 26.38
C VAL A 363 -17.68 -15.40 26.64
N SER A 364 -17.28 -15.65 27.89
CA SER A 364 -16.68 -16.92 28.28
C SER A 364 -17.35 -17.52 29.52
N GLY A 365 -17.37 -18.85 29.60
CA GLY A 365 -17.98 -19.58 30.70
C GLY A 365 -18.33 -21.02 30.32
N THR A 366 -18.75 -21.81 31.31
CA THR A 366 -19.15 -23.21 31.08
C THR A 366 -20.36 -23.27 30.16
N GLY A 367 -20.26 -24.04 29.06
CA GLY A 367 -21.32 -24.17 28.06
C GLY A 367 -21.28 -23.11 26.97
N ILE A 368 -20.33 -22.18 26.97
CA ILE A 368 -20.11 -21.21 25.90
C ILE A 368 -18.96 -21.71 24.99
N PRO A 369 -19.11 -21.68 23.65
CA PRO A 369 -18.01 -21.97 22.72
C PRO A 369 -16.82 -21.01 22.92
N THR A 370 -15.60 -21.50 22.72
CA THR A 370 -14.40 -20.65 22.68
C THR A 370 -14.54 -19.58 21.60
N GLY A 371 -14.25 -18.32 21.94
CA GLY A 371 -14.35 -17.20 21.00
C GLY A 371 -15.77 -16.69 20.73
N ALA A 372 -16.79 -17.15 21.47
CA ALA A 372 -18.13 -16.60 21.35
C ALA A 372 -18.19 -15.13 21.82
N THR A 373 -18.99 -14.34 21.14
CA THR A 373 -19.20 -12.90 21.39
C THR A 373 -20.69 -12.58 21.44
N VAL A 374 -21.05 -11.41 21.97
CA VAL A 374 -22.43 -10.89 21.90
C VAL A 374 -22.73 -10.51 20.44
N SER A 375 -23.61 -11.24 19.76
CA SER A 375 -24.03 -10.98 18.37
C SER A 375 -25.08 -9.87 18.28
N SER A 376 -26.02 -9.81 19.22
CA SER A 376 -26.99 -8.71 19.33
C SER A 376 -27.61 -8.66 20.72
N VAL A 377 -28.06 -7.48 21.17
CA VAL A 377 -28.84 -7.34 22.42
C VAL A 377 -30.31 -7.23 22.06
N SER A 378 -31.10 -8.27 22.37
CA SER A 378 -32.49 -8.39 21.91
C SER A 378 -33.51 -7.68 22.81
N ASN A 379 -33.18 -7.39 24.08
CA ASN A 379 -33.90 -6.46 24.97
C ASN A 379 -33.11 -6.22 26.28
N ALA A 380 -33.73 -5.60 27.28
CA ALA A 380 -33.14 -5.30 28.60
C ALA A 380 -32.69 -6.53 29.42
N THR A 381 -33.10 -7.74 29.04
CA THR A 381 -32.87 -9.01 29.76
C THR A 381 -32.46 -10.19 28.87
N SER A 382 -32.22 -9.99 27.57
CA SER A 382 -31.72 -11.05 26.68
C SER A 382 -30.80 -10.54 25.58
N PHE A 383 -29.87 -11.40 25.16
CA PHE A 383 -28.93 -11.17 24.06
C PHE A 383 -28.67 -12.48 23.30
N GLU A 384 -28.20 -12.36 22.06
CA GLU A 384 -27.79 -13.49 21.22
C GLU A 384 -26.25 -13.63 21.22
N LEU A 385 -25.75 -14.85 21.25
CA LEU A 385 -24.34 -15.18 21.04
C LEU A 385 -24.00 -15.35 19.56
N SER A 386 -22.73 -15.16 19.19
CA SER A 386 -22.21 -15.46 17.84
C SER A 386 -22.10 -16.96 17.53
N ALA A 387 -22.21 -17.82 18.55
CA ALA A 387 -22.27 -19.27 18.41
C ALA A 387 -23.18 -19.89 19.49
N ASN A 388 -23.94 -20.92 19.11
CA ASN A 388 -24.91 -21.57 20.01
C ASN A 388 -24.22 -22.20 21.23
N ALA A 389 -24.82 -22.06 22.41
CA ALA A 389 -24.34 -22.66 23.64
C ALA A 389 -24.31 -24.20 23.56
N THR A 390 -23.30 -24.81 24.17
CA THR A 390 -23.04 -26.26 24.15
C THR A 390 -23.60 -26.99 25.37
N ALA A 391 -24.20 -26.28 26.32
CA ALA A 391 -24.84 -26.84 27.51
C ALA A 391 -26.02 -25.98 27.99
N SER A 392 -27.01 -26.63 28.60
CA SER A 392 -28.13 -25.95 29.28
C SER A 392 -27.82 -25.75 30.75
N ASN A 393 -27.76 -24.50 31.22
CA ASN A 393 -27.46 -24.15 32.60
C ASN A 393 -28.34 -22.98 33.07
N ASN A 394 -28.89 -23.09 34.29
CA ASN A 394 -29.77 -22.09 34.87
C ASN A 394 -29.62 -22.04 36.41
N PRO A 395 -29.01 -20.98 36.98
CA PRO A 395 -28.16 -20.00 36.32
C PRO A 395 -26.73 -20.51 36.11
N ILE A 396 -25.92 -19.78 35.35
CA ILE A 396 -24.47 -19.96 35.21
C ILE A 396 -23.76 -18.60 35.33
N THR A 397 -22.54 -18.60 35.85
CA THR A 397 -21.67 -17.42 35.79
C THR A 397 -20.97 -17.35 34.45
N LEU A 398 -21.25 -16.30 33.68
CA LEU A 398 -20.51 -15.94 32.49
C LEU A 398 -19.62 -14.72 32.78
N THR A 399 -18.47 -14.69 32.14
CA THR A 399 -17.51 -13.59 32.14
C THR A 399 -17.67 -12.82 30.84
N PHE A 400 -17.76 -11.49 30.94
CA PHE A 400 -17.91 -10.57 29.82
C PHE A 400 -16.69 -9.66 29.78
N ASP A 401 -16.00 -9.63 28.63
CA ASP A 401 -14.84 -8.76 28.43
C ASP A 401 -15.15 -7.63 27.43
N PRO A 402 -15.28 -6.37 27.90
CA PRO A 402 -15.40 -5.20 27.03
C PRO A 402 -14.11 -4.86 26.29
N ARG A 403 -12.95 -5.32 26.75
CA ARG A 403 -11.62 -5.04 26.17
C ARG A 403 -11.37 -5.87 24.91
N ASP A 404 -12.16 -6.92 24.73
CA ASP A 404 -12.21 -7.77 23.53
C ASP A 404 -13.25 -7.34 22.49
N ILE A 405 -13.70 -6.10 22.53
CA ILE A 405 -14.46 -5.51 21.43
C ILE A 405 -13.52 -5.29 20.23
N SER A 406 -13.29 -6.38 19.50
CA SER A 406 -12.97 -6.36 18.08
C SER A 406 -14.27 -6.09 17.31
N ALA A 407 -14.83 -4.89 17.51
CA ALA A 407 -15.91 -4.38 16.67
C ALA A 407 -15.30 -3.39 15.70
N TRP A 408 -14.93 -3.90 14.52
CA TRP A 408 -15.11 -3.12 13.30
C TRP A 408 -16.49 -2.44 13.38
N PRO A 409 -16.57 -1.10 13.32
CA PRO A 409 -17.83 -0.42 13.60
C PRO A 409 -18.85 -0.87 12.57
N ASN A 410 -19.96 -1.42 13.05
CA ASN A 410 -21.07 -1.76 12.18
C ASN A 410 -21.53 -0.52 11.39
N VAL A 411 -22.10 -0.74 10.21
CA VAL A 411 -22.73 0.35 9.44
C VAL A 411 -23.79 1.00 10.34
N ASN A 412 -23.68 2.32 10.54
CA ASN A 412 -24.45 3.14 11.49
C ASN A 412 -24.12 3.01 13.00
N ALA A 413 -23.08 2.30 13.43
CA ALA A 413 -22.64 2.33 14.82
C ALA A 413 -22.04 3.69 15.21
N THR A 414 -22.43 4.23 16.37
CA THR A 414 -21.84 5.43 17.00
C THR A 414 -20.57 5.13 17.81
N GLN A 415 -19.97 3.96 17.58
CA GLN A 415 -18.87 3.46 18.38
C GLN A 415 -17.54 4.13 18.00
N ILE A 416 -16.76 4.52 19.00
CA ILE A 416 -15.40 5.03 18.84
C ILE A 416 -14.49 3.89 18.42
N ILE A 417 -13.76 4.04 17.31
CA ILE A 417 -12.62 3.14 17.01
C ILE A 417 -11.41 3.64 17.79
N ASP A 418 -11.17 3.06 18.96
CA ASP A 418 -9.94 3.24 19.74
C ASP A 418 -8.82 2.32 19.22
N LYS A 419 -9.16 1.05 18.95
CA LYS A 419 -8.24 -0.02 18.54
C LYS A 419 -8.82 -0.87 17.41
N ALA A 420 -7.96 -1.38 16.55
CA ALA A 420 -8.29 -2.37 15.52
C ALA A 420 -7.43 -3.63 15.68
N MET A 421 -7.86 -4.77 15.15
CA MET A 421 -6.99 -5.96 15.08
C MET A 421 -5.79 -5.70 14.17
N LYS A 422 -4.62 -6.23 14.50
CA LYS A 422 -3.43 -6.18 13.64
C LYS A 422 -3.53 -7.21 12.52
N GLU A 423 -4.42 -6.97 11.57
CA GLU A 423 -4.61 -7.78 10.35
C GLU A 423 -4.14 -6.98 9.12
N GLU A 424 -3.25 -7.57 8.32
CA GLU A 424 -2.75 -6.99 7.06
C GLU A 424 -2.91 -7.98 5.91
N ALA A 425 -3.20 -7.45 4.71
CA ALA A 425 -3.23 -8.20 3.47
C ALA A 425 -2.14 -7.69 2.52
N ARG A 426 -1.48 -8.58 1.79
CA ARG A 426 -0.44 -8.26 0.79
C ARG A 426 -0.51 -9.17 -0.40
N ARG A 427 -0.03 -8.72 -1.56
CA ARG A 427 0.07 -9.53 -2.76
C ARG A 427 1.45 -10.17 -2.86
N ILE A 428 1.46 -11.41 -3.33
CA ILE A 428 2.67 -12.19 -3.58
C ILE A 428 3.27 -11.75 -4.91
N VAL A 429 4.53 -11.30 -4.85
CA VAL A 429 5.31 -10.90 -6.02
C VAL A 429 6.28 -11.98 -6.45
N ALA A 430 6.86 -12.71 -5.49
CA ALA A 430 7.70 -13.87 -5.74
C ALA A 430 7.50 -14.89 -4.64
N ILE A 431 7.66 -16.18 -4.94
CA ILE A 431 7.53 -17.25 -3.96
C ILE A 431 8.53 -18.37 -4.24
N THR A 432 9.31 -18.75 -3.23
CA THR A 432 10.21 -19.90 -3.31
C THR A 432 9.96 -20.82 -2.11
N VAL A 433 9.95 -22.13 -2.33
CA VAL A 433 9.80 -23.12 -1.24
C VAL A 433 11.02 -24.04 -1.27
N THR A 434 11.86 -23.95 -0.24
CA THR A 434 13.13 -24.70 -0.16
C THR A 434 13.23 -25.42 1.18
N GLY A 435 13.46 -26.74 1.15
CA GLY A 435 13.72 -27.52 2.36
C GLY A 435 12.56 -27.60 3.37
N GLY A 436 11.34 -27.23 2.97
CA GLY A 436 10.18 -27.16 3.85
C GLY A 436 9.96 -25.79 4.50
N VAL A 437 10.70 -24.74 4.10
CA VAL A 437 10.38 -23.35 4.43
C VAL A 437 10.02 -22.62 3.15
N GLY A 438 8.90 -21.91 3.16
CA GLY A 438 8.49 -20.99 2.10
C GLY A 438 8.97 -19.58 2.38
N LYS A 439 9.41 -18.86 1.35
CA LYS A 439 9.74 -17.45 1.38
C LYS A 439 8.93 -16.73 0.30
N VAL A 440 8.22 -15.68 0.71
CA VAL A 440 7.37 -14.84 -0.13
C VAL A 440 7.90 -13.42 -0.09
N TRP A 441 7.98 -12.77 -1.26
CA TRP A 441 8.23 -11.34 -1.39
C TRP A 441 6.91 -10.62 -1.67
N LEU A 442 6.76 -9.44 -1.07
CA LEU A 442 5.51 -8.68 -0.98
C LEU A 442 5.52 -7.47 -1.90
N ASP A 443 4.36 -7.12 -2.45
CA ASP A 443 4.19 -5.96 -3.33
C ASP A 443 4.32 -4.62 -2.61
N ASP A 444 3.99 -4.59 -1.33
CA ASP A 444 4.13 -3.47 -0.40
C ASP A 444 4.71 -3.99 0.93
N PRO A 445 5.58 -3.25 1.64
CA PRO A 445 6.23 -3.77 2.84
C PRO A 445 5.25 -3.81 4.02
N LEU A 446 5.55 -4.60 5.04
CA LEU A 446 4.68 -4.74 6.22
C LEU A 446 4.57 -3.42 7.00
N GLN A 447 3.36 -3.02 7.39
CA GLN A 447 3.20 -1.82 8.22
C GLN A 447 3.44 -2.12 9.70
N PHE A 448 3.13 -3.35 10.14
CA PHE A 448 3.29 -3.76 11.53
C PHE A 448 4.32 -4.90 11.65
N SER A 449 4.76 -5.15 12.89
CA SER A 449 5.65 -6.27 13.22
C SER A 449 4.84 -7.48 13.68
N TYR A 450 5.30 -8.66 13.30
CA TYR A 450 4.68 -9.95 13.60
C TYR A 450 5.71 -10.90 14.20
N GLU A 451 5.30 -11.65 15.21
CA GLU A 451 6.19 -12.56 15.93
C GLU A 451 6.29 -13.93 15.24
N ASP A 452 7.31 -14.71 15.63
CA ASP A 452 7.42 -16.11 15.23
C ASP A 452 6.13 -16.89 15.57
N ASN A 453 5.69 -17.79 14.69
CA ASN A 453 4.43 -18.54 14.77
C ASN A 453 3.12 -17.75 14.53
N THR A 454 3.15 -16.46 14.18
CA THR A 454 1.97 -15.73 13.67
C THR A 454 1.33 -16.49 12.50
N VAL A 455 0.00 -16.50 12.45
CA VAL A 455 -0.77 -17.22 11.41
C VAL A 455 -0.65 -16.52 10.05
N VAL A 456 -0.33 -17.31 9.03
CA VAL A 456 -0.33 -16.91 7.63
C VAL A 456 -1.43 -17.68 6.90
N GLU A 457 -2.32 -16.94 6.26
CA GLU A 457 -3.40 -17.47 5.43
C GLU A 457 -3.23 -17.00 3.98
N PHE A 458 -3.66 -17.81 3.02
CA PHE A 458 -3.53 -17.52 1.59
C PHE A 458 -4.90 -17.33 0.94
N ALA A 459 -5.01 -16.38 0.01
CA ALA A 459 -6.22 -16.08 -0.73
C ALA A 459 -5.95 -15.84 -2.22
N ARG A 460 -6.98 -16.04 -3.05
CA ARG A 460 -6.91 -15.90 -4.51
C ARG A 460 -8.22 -15.34 -5.04
N TYR A 461 -8.16 -14.47 -6.04
CA TYR A 461 -9.36 -14.06 -6.78
C TYR A 461 -9.85 -15.17 -7.72
N ALA A 462 -11.14 -15.47 -7.63
CA ALA A 462 -11.90 -16.20 -8.64
C ALA A 462 -12.68 -15.21 -9.53
N ALA A 463 -13.35 -15.69 -10.59
CA ALA A 463 -14.25 -14.84 -11.38
C ALA A 463 -15.54 -14.52 -10.60
N ASP A 464 -16.06 -15.51 -9.87
CA ASP A 464 -17.23 -15.49 -8.99
C ASP A 464 -16.79 -15.33 -7.51
N ASP A 465 -17.58 -15.87 -6.57
CA ASP A 465 -17.33 -15.91 -5.12
C ASP A 465 -16.79 -17.28 -4.62
N SER A 466 -16.33 -18.14 -5.54
CA SER A 466 -15.71 -19.41 -5.17
C SER A 466 -14.36 -19.22 -4.45
N ASN A 467 -13.97 -20.23 -3.65
CA ASN A 467 -12.69 -20.29 -2.92
C ASN A 467 -12.41 -19.05 -2.04
N GLY A 468 -13.44 -18.49 -1.40
CA GLY A 468 -13.31 -17.28 -0.58
C GLY A 468 -13.25 -15.95 -1.35
N SER A 469 -13.17 -15.93 -2.69
CA SER A 469 -12.97 -14.70 -3.44
C SER A 469 -14.05 -13.64 -3.17
N PRO A 470 -13.67 -12.37 -2.85
CA PRO A 470 -14.60 -11.24 -2.88
C PRO A 470 -15.25 -11.11 -4.26
N HIS A 471 -16.56 -10.86 -4.31
CA HIS A 471 -17.28 -10.69 -5.57
C HIS A 471 -18.42 -9.69 -5.45
N ARG A 472 -18.67 -8.94 -6.53
CA ARG A 472 -19.86 -8.09 -6.66
C ARG A 472 -20.82 -8.68 -7.67
N ASN A 473 -21.97 -9.15 -7.20
CA ASN A 473 -22.99 -9.76 -8.05
C ASN A 473 -23.48 -8.78 -9.11
N THR A 474 -23.24 -9.12 -10.38
CA THR A 474 -23.53 -8.24 -11.53
C THR A 474 -25.01 -7.94 -11.76
N THR A 475 -25.93 -8.70 -11.14
CA THR A 475 -27.39 -8.54 -11.29
C THR A 475 -27.99 -7.73 -10.15
N THR A 476 -27.69 -8.08 -8.89
CA THR A 476 -28.24 -7.38 -7.70
C THR A 476 -27.42 -6.17 -7.28
N GLY A 477 -26.16 -6.10 -7.73
CA GLY A 477 -25.19 -5.08 -7.33
C GLY A 477 -24.61 -5.27 -5.93
N ALA A 478 -25.02 -6.29 -5.19
CA ALA A 478 -24.54 -6.56 -3.84
C ALA A 478 -23.17 -7.25 -3.84
N ILE A 479 -22.41 -7.08 -2.75
CA ILE A 479 -21.14 -7.76 -2.51
C ILE A 479 -21.34 -9.02 -1.68
N THR A 480 -20.59 -10.07 -2.03
CA THR A 480 -20.41 -11.30 -1.25
C THR A 480 -18.94 -11.41 -0.87
N LYS A 481 -18.65 -11.89 0.35
CA LYS A 481 -17.30 -11.97 0.92
C LYS A 481 -16.60 -10.61 0.93
N PRO A 482 -17.20 -9.60 1.60
CA PRO A 482 -16.67 -8.25 1.62
C PRO A 482 -15.30 -8.20 2.31
N VAL A 483 -14.45 -7.29 1.84
CA VAL A 483 -13.25 -6.89 2.55
C VAL A 483 -13.50 -5.53 3.17
N SER A 484 -13.17 -5.39 4.45
CA SER A 484 -13.23 -4.13 5.19
C SER A 484 -11.81 -3.58 5.35
N HIS A 485 -11.60 -2.33 4.98
CA HIS A 485 -10.34 -1.60 5.13
C HIS A 485 -10.55 -0.44 6.10
N LEU A 486 -9.60 -0.24 6.99
CA LEU A 486 -9.54 0.90 7.90
C LEU A 486 -8.27 1.70 7.62
N PHE A 487 -8.42 2.86 6.99
CA PHE A 487 -7.34 3.80 6.73
C PHE A 487 -7.30 4.87 7.82
N PHE A 488 -6.11 5.18 8.31
CA PHE A 488 -5.92 6.16 9.38
C PHE A 488 -4.52 6.78 9.31
N SER A 489 -4.36 7.97 9.90
CA SER A 489 -3.10 8.70 9.84
C SER A 489 -2.16 8.39 11.00
N ARG A 490 -0.88 8.22 10.69
CA ARG A 490 0.17 7.87 11.67
C ARG A 490 1.53 8.47 11.26
N THR A 491 2.62 7.78 11.55
CA THR A 491 4.01 8.27 11.46
C THR A 491 4.64 8.23 10.07
N THR A 492 4.07 7.48 9.13
CA THR A 492 4.67 7.19 7.81
C THR A 492 3.62 7.18 6.71
N ILE A 493 3.97 7.69 5.54
CA ILE A 493 3.13 7.71 4.33
C ILE A 493 3.81 6.89 3.23
N PRO A 494 3.12 5.91 2.60
CA PRO A 494 3.72 5.08 1.56
C PRO A 494 4.01 5.91 0.30
N SER A 495 5.03 5.51 -0.46
CA SER A 495 5.26 6.02 -1.81
C SER A 495 4.74 5.05 -2.85
N PHE A 496 4.41 5.58 -4.03
CA PHE A 496 3.97 4.80 -5.19
C PHE A 496 4.84 5.07 -6.42
N ALA A 497 4.82 4.12 -7.33
CA ALA A 497 5.29 4.29 -8.70
C ALA A 497 4.09 4.61 -9.60
N MET A 498 4.25 5.58 -10.51
CA MET A 498 3.24 5.90 -11.53
C MET A 498 3.83 5.70 -12.92
N GLU A 499 3.28 4.74 -13.66
CA GLU A 499 3.60 4.51 -15.06
C GLU A 499 2.74 5.41 -15.95
N VAL A 500 3.37 6.00 -16.96
CA VAL A 500 2.70 6.76 -18.02
C VAL A 500 3.23 6.28 -19.36
N SER A 501 2.34 5.74 -20.19
CA SER A 501 2.64 5.42 -21.58
C SER A 501 1.95 6.43 -22.50
N ILE A 502 2.66 6.89 -23.53
CA ILE A 502 2.12 7.75 -24.59
C ILE A 502 2.49 7.15 -25.94
N ARG A 503 1.51 6.92 -26.81
CA ARG A 503 1.69 6.45 -28.19
C ARG A 503 1.35 7.59 -29.16
N ARG A 504 1.75 7.47 -30.43
CA ARG A 504 1.33 8.42 -31.50
C ARG A 504 0.15 7.92 -32.32
N ARG A 505 -0.18 6.63 -32.25
CA ARG A 505 -1.30 5.97 -32.91
C ARG A 505 -1.73 4.77 -32.09
N ASP A 506 -3.04 4.52 -32.05
CA ASP A 506 -3.61 3.19 -31.83
C ASP A 506 -3.23 2.30 -33.04
N ILE A 507 -2.56 1.18 -32.78
CA ILE A 507 -2.34 0.14 -33.79
C ILE A 507 -2.38 -1.25 -33.13
N ASP A 508 -3.59 -1.79 -33.10
CA ASP A 508 -4.02 -3.08 -32.51
C ASP A 508 -3.42 -4.33 -33.23
N SER A 509 -2.23 -4.19 -33.85
CA SER A 509 -1.58 -5.26 -34.62
C SER A 509 -0.06 -5.10 -34.70
N ASN A 510 0.66 -6.12 -34.23
CA ASN A 510 2.06 -6.38 -34.52
C ASN A 510 2.23 -6.85 -35.99
N ASP A 511 1.89 -5.98 -36.96
CA ASP A 511 1.88 -6.29 -38.39
C ASP A 511 2.97 -5.49 -39.13
N GLY A 512 4.21 -5.97 -39.02
CA GLY A 512 5.29 -5.66 -39.95
C GLY A 512 5.87 -4.23 -39.92
N ALA A 513 5.61 -3.44 -38.89
CA ALA A 513 6.21 -2.12 -38.74
C ALA A 513 7.70 -2.22 -38.36
N THR A 514 8.60 -1.81 -39.26
CA THR A 514 10.02 -1.60 -38.91
C THR A 514 10.16 -0.40 -37.97
N ASP A 515 10.91 -0.55 -36.88
CA ASP A 515 11.14 0.50 -35.87
C ASP A 515 11.68 1.80 -36.48
N GLY A 516 11.13 2.93 -36.04
CA GLY A 516 11.39 4.25 -36.60
C GLY A 516 10.66 4.54 -37.92
N GLY A 517 10.12 3.52 -38.60
CA GLY A 517 9.43 3.61 -39.89
C GLY A 517 8.08 4.33 -39.85
N THR A 518 7.40 4.38 -41.00
CA THR A 518 6.10 5.05 -41.15
C THR A 518 4.93 4.31 -40.49
N GLY A 519 5.09 3.03 -40.13
CA GLY A 519 4.09 2.21 -39.42
C GLY A 519 4.22 2.20 -37.89
N ASP A 520 5.40 2.52 -37.36
CA ASP A 520 5.75 2.50 -35.92
C ASP A 520 4.82 3.39 -35.06
N SER A 521 4.29 2.83 -33.96
CA SER A 521 3.39 3.53 -33.03
C SER A 521 4.09 4.62 -32.21
N LYS A 522 5.43 4.56 -32.10
CA LYS A 522 6.31 5.50 -31.39
C LYS A 522 5.84 5.75 -29.96
N GLN A 523 5.95 4.70 -29.16
CA GLN A 523 5.71 4.75 -27.73
C GLN A 523 6.77 5.61 -27.02
N LEU A 524 6.35 6.28 -25.95
CA LEU A 524 7.18 6.93 -24.97
C LEU A 524 6.67 6.47 -23.60
N THR A 525 7.51 5.73 -22.89
CA THR A 525 7.19 5.25 -21.54
C THR A 525 7.97 6.02 -20.50
N ARG A 526 7.30 6.38 -19.40
CA ARG A 526 7.93 6.93 -18.19
C ARG A 526 7.38 6.27 -16.95
N VAL A 527 8.25 6.02 -15.98
CA VAL A 527 7.85 5.58 -14.64
C VAL A 527 8.36 6.62 -13.65
N PHE A 528 7.43 7.33 -13.01
CA PHE A 528 7.73 8.24 -11.91
C PHE A 528 7.83 7.43 -10.62
N ARG A 529 8.94 7.59 -9.88
CA ARG A 529 9.26 6.81 -8.68
C ARG A 529 9.44 7.72 -7.46
N GLY A 530 9.14 7.19 -6.29
CA GLY A 530 9.09 7.93 -5.04
C GLY A 530 8.02 9.01 -5.04
N CYS A 531 6.85 8.76 -5.68
CA CYS A 531 5.71 9.66 -5.60
C CYS A 531 5.13 9.58 -4.19
N LYS A 532 5.07 10.72 -3.48
CA LYS A 532 4.35 10.82 -2.19
C LYS A 532 3.28 11.91 -2.29
N VAL A 533 2.10 11.63 -1.75
CA VAL A 533 1.01 12.61 -1.67
C VAL A 533 1.42 13.70 -0.69
N LYS A 534 1.34 14.95 -1.15
CA LYS A 534 1.65 16.16 -0.39
C LYS A 534 0.41 16.79 0.23
N ASP A 535 -0.66 16.79 -0.54
CA ASP A 535 -1.97 17.27 -0.14
C ASP A 535 -3.04 16.63 -1.02
N TRP A 536 -4.22 16.45 -0.44
CA TRP A 536 -5.38 15.85 -1.07
C TRP A 536 -6.65 16.60 -0.69
N ALA A 537 -7.64 16.55 -1.56
CA ALA A 537 -8.93 17.17 -1.35
C ALA A 537 -10.05 16.22 -1.81
N LEU A 538 -11.02 16.01 -0.93
CA LEU A 538 -12.25 15.26 -1.17
C LEU A 538 -13.40 16.25 -1.34
N THR A 539 -14.00 16.30 -2.53
CA THR A 539 -15.01 17.30 -2.89
C THR A 539 -16.24 16.67 -3.52
N THR A 540 -17.41 17.25 -3.26
CA THR A 540 -18.67 16.89 -3.91
C THR A 540 -19.78 17.91 -3.65
N ASP A 541 -20.87 17.85 -4.42
CA ASP A 541 -22.04 18.72 -4.36
C ASP A 541 -23.35 17.90 -4.49
N THR A 542 -24.51 18.56 -4.39
CA THR A 542 -25.83 17.91 -4.30
C THR A 542 -26.13 16.84 -5.36
N ASP A 543 -25.53 16.90 -6.55
CA ASP A 543 -25.78 15.96 -7.65
C ASP A 543 -24.50 15.34 -8.23
N ALA A 544 -23.35 15.54 -7.59
CA ALA A 544 -22.06 15.04 -8.08
C ALA A 544 -21.67 13.66 -7.54
N ALA A 545 -20.71 13.05 -8.24
CA ALA A 545 -19.88 11.99 -7.70
C ALA A 545 -18.92 12.54 -6.64
N LEU A 546 -18.46 11.66 -5.76
CA LEU A 546 -17.40 11.95 -4.81
C LEU A 546 -16.04 12.00 -5.53
N ARG A 547 -15.35 13.15 -5.48
CA ARG A 547 -14.08 13.36 -6.19
C ARG A 547 -12.91 13.49 -5.23
N LEU A 548 -11.84 12.73 -5.50
CA LEU A 548 -10.55 12.90 -4.87
C LEU A 548 -9.62 13.64 -5.83
N THR A 549 -9.01 14.70 -5.36
CA THR A 549 -7.81 15.29 -5.95
C THR A 549 -6.62 14.93 -5.08
N ALA A 550 -5.56 14.37 -5.66
CA ALA A 550 -4.30 14.11 -4.97
C ALA A 550 -3.15 14.85 -5.68
N ASN A 551 -2.42 15.67 -4.93
CA ASN A 551 -1.24 16.39 -5.39
C ASN A 551 0.01 15.71 -4.83
N PHE A 552 0.99 15.44 -5.69
CA PHE A 552 2.19 14.67 -5.36
C PHE A 552 3.43 15.18 -6.09
N ASP A 553 4.59 15.04 -5.45
CA ASP A 553 5.89 15.28 -6.06
C ASP A 553 6.64 13.93 -6.15
N SER A 554 7.40 13.70 -7.23
CA SER A 554 8.15 12.45 -7.47
C SER A 554 9.65 12.67 -7.29
N ALA A 555 10.38 11.67 -6.79
CA ALA A 555 11.82 11.80 -6.60
C ALA A 555 12.57 11.63 -7.93
N LEU A 556 12.18 10.60 -8.68
CA LEU A 556 12.88 10.14 -9.89
C LEU A 556 11.88 9.95 -11.05
N CYS A 557 12.40 10.01 -12.26
CA CYS A 557 11.66 9.70 -13.49
C CYS A 557 12.55 8.80 -14.34
N TYR A 558 12.15 7.55 -14.48
CA TYR A 558 12.66 6.63 -15.50
C TYR A 558 12.05 6.98 -16.85
N THR A 559 12.82 6.88 -17.93
CA THR A 559 12.34 6.96 -19.32
C THR A 559 12.95 5.81 -20.10
N ASP A 560 12.15 5.07 -20.87
CA ASP A 560 12.70 4.05 -21.77
C ASP A 560 13.53 4.70 -22.89
N THR A 561 14.78 4.26 -23.02
CA THR A 561 15.77 4.73 -23.99
C THR A 561 16.17 3.67 -25.01
N GLY A 562 15.57 2.48 -25.04
CA GLY A 562 15.90 1.39 -25.97
C GLY A 562 15.90 1.81 -27.45
N ARG A 563 15.02 2.76 -27.82
CA ARG A 563 14.94 3.35 -29.17
C ARG A 563 16.17 4.19 -29.55
N LEU A 564 16.96 4.62 -28.57
CA LEU A 564 18.19 5.41 -28.74
C LEU A 564 19.45 4.54 -28.87
N GLU A 565 19.38 3.23 -28.60
CA GLU A 565 20.52 2.30 -28.68
C GLU A 565 21.16 2.22 -30.07
N ALA A 566 22.41 1.77 -30.16
CA ALA A 566 23.14 1.75 -31.43
C ALA A 566 22.60 0.71 -32.43
N SER A 567 22.12 -0.43 -31.94
CA SER A 567 21.65 -1.61 -32.67
C SER A 567 20.36 -2.15 -32.05
N ASN A 568 19.59 -2.95 -32.80
CA ASN A 568 18.38 -3.65 -32.31
C ASN A 568 17.37 -2.77 -31.55
N LYS A 569 17.24 -1.52 -32.01
CA LYS A 569 16.39 -0.47 -31.43
C LYS A 569 14.93 -0.93 -31.33
N GLY A 570 14.35 -0.81 -30.14
CA GLY A 570 12.94 -1.05 -29.87
C GLY A 570 12.56 -0.36 -28.54
N ASP A 571 11.33 -0.54 -28.08
CA ASP A 571 10.98 -0.27 -26.69
C ASP A 571 11.46 -1.47 -25.85
N ARG A 572 12.23 -1.25 -24.78
CA ARG A 572 12.60 -2.31 -23.82
C ARG A 572 11.46 -2.61 -22.86
N TYR A 573 10.75 -1.56 -22.48
CA TYR A 573 9.76 -1.61 -21.42
C TYR A 573 8.38 -1.95 -21.98
N ASN A 574 7.84 -3.09 -21.57
CA ASN A 574 6.48 -3.51 -21.91
C ASN A 574 5.46 -2.76 -21.04
N THR A 575 4.74 -1.80 -21.63
CA THR A 575 3.80 -0.94 -20.92
C THR A 575 2.51 -1.63 -20.51
N HIS A 576 2.01 -1.29 -19.32
CA HIS A 576 0.72 -1.73 -18.81
C HIS A 576 -0.44 -1.17 -19.63
N ARG A 577 -0.94 -1.99 -20.56
CA ARG A 577 -2.17 -1.72 -21.33
C ARG A 577 -3.36 -2.22 -20.55
N LEU A 578 -3.90 -1.36 -19.69
CA LEU A 578 -4.80 -1.79 -18.61
C LEU A 578 -5.97 -2.64 -19.10
N PHE A 579 -6.64 -2.28 -20.19
CA PHE A 579 -7.83 -3.01 -20.65
C PHE A 579 -7.57 -4.10 -21.69
N GLU A 580 -6.38 -4.13 -22.30
CA GLU A 580 -6.01 -5.02 -23.40
C GLU A 580 -5.18 -6.21 -22.93
N ASP A 581 -4.32 -6.00 -21.95
CA ASP A 581 -3.31 -6.98 -21.49
C ASP A 581 -3.41 -7.22 -19.99
N THR A 582 -3.26 -6.14 -19.21
CA THR A 582 -3.17 -6.20 -17.75
C THR A 582 -4.47 -6.68 -17.12
N ALA A 583 -5.62 -6.13 -17.47
CA ALA A 583 -6.94 -6.46 -16.93
C ALA A 583 -7.89 -6.99 -18.04
N ASN A 584 -7.37 -7.90 -18.85
CA ASN A 584 -8.09 -8.51 -19.97
C ASN A 584 -9.08 -9.62 -19.56
N THR A 585 -8.92 -10.23 -18.38
CA THR A 585 -9.86 -11.23 -17.80
C THR A 585 -10.65 -10.67 -16.61
N GLU A 586 -11.76 -11.33 -16.23
CA GLU A 586 -12.55 -10.90 -15.07
C GLU A 586 -11.77 -11.03 -13.73
N VAL A 587 -10.86 -12.00 -13.62
CA VAL A 587 -9.96 -12.16 -12.46
C VAL A 587 -8.94 -11.02 -12.40
N LYS A 588 -8.19 -10.77 -13.48
CA LYS A 588 -7.21 -9.68 -13.50
C LYS A 588 -7.87 -8.30 -13.31
N ARG A 589 -9.13 -8.12 -13.72
CA ARG A 589 -9.92 -6.91 -13.38
C ARG A 589 -10.19 -6.74 -11.89
N LYS A 590 -10.35 -7.82 -11.11
CA LYS A 590 -10.41 -7.71 -9.64
C LYS A 590 -9.05 -7.28 -9.09
N ILE A 591 -7.95 -7.89 -9.56
CA ILE A 591 -6.57 -7.57 -9.16
C ILE A 591 -6.25 -6.08 -9.36
N SER A 592 -6.55 -5.49 -10.52
CA SER A 592 -6.32 -4.05 -10.80
C SER A 592 -7.29 -3.07 -10.11
N GLY A 593 -8.23 -3.56 -9.29
CA GLY A 593 -9.26 -2.76 -8.61
C GLY A 593 -10.46 -2.34 -9.48
N ILE A 594 -10.61 -2.89 -10.69
CA ILE A 594 -11.66 -2.54 -11.68
C ILE A 594 -12.65 -3.68 -11.94
N GLY A 595 -13.02 -4.39 -10.89
CA GLY A 595 -14.05 -5.43 -10.89
C GLY A 595 -15.34 -5.02 -11.63
N LYS A 596 -16.04 -5.99 -12.21
CA LYS A 596 -17.18 -5.77 -13.09
C LYS A 596 -18.37 -5.16 -12.34
N GLY A 597 -18.44 -3.83 -12.33
CA GLY A 597 -19.49 -3.04 -11.67
C GLY A 597 -18.99 -2.16 -10.52
N THR A 598 -17.89 -2.56 -9.86
CA THR A 598 -17.28 -1.82 -8.73
C THR A 598 -16.85 -0.40 -9.14
N GLN A 599 -16.43 -0.25 -10.40
CA GLN A 599 -16.01 0.98 -11.08
C GLN A 599 -17.00 2.17 -11.02
N LYS A 600 -18.27 1.95 -10.62
CA LYS A 600 -19.23 3.04 -10.41
C LYS A 600 -18.76 3.89 -9.22
N PRO A 601 -18.67 5.22 -9.36
CA PRO A 601 -18.24 6.07 -8.27
C PRO A 601 -19.31 6.18 -7.17
N PHE A 602 -18.89 6.56 -5.97
CA PHE A 602 -19.80 6.99 -4.92
C PHE A 602 -20.48 8.31 -5.31
N MET A 603 -21.75 8.48 -4.94
CA MET A 603 -22.58 9.62 -5.31
C MET A 603 -23.12 10.31 -4.08
N PHE A 604 -23.15 11.65 -4.07
CA PHE A 604 -23.53 12.42 -2.90
C PHE A 604 -24.99 12.21 -2.46
N TYR A 605 -25.92 12.02 -3.40
CA TYR A 605 -27.34 11.79 -3.07
C TYR A 605 -27.63 10.46 -2.34
N ASN A 606 -26.68 9.51 -2.34
CA ASN A 606 -26.70 8.29 -1.52
C ASN A 606 -25.80 8.42 -0.26
N GLY A 607 -25.29 9.62 -0.02
CA GLY A 607 -24.52 9.97 1.16
C GLY A 607 -25.42 10.48 2.28
N SER A 608 -24.95 10.32 3.51
CA SER A 608 -25.54 10.93 4.69
C SER A 608 -24.43 11.48 5.57
N ILE A 609 -24.70 12.62 6.21
CA ILE A 609 -23.75 13.27 7.11
C ILE A 609 -24.45 13.44 8.46
N SER A 610 -23.83 12.94 9.52
CA SER A 610 -24.32 13.03 10.89
C SER A 610 -23.33 13.73 11.81
N MET A 611 -23.87 14.51 12.74
CA MET A 611 -23.15 15.20 13.81
C MET A 611 -24.07 15.22 15.05
N LEU A 612 -23.51 15.15 16.26
CA LEU A 612 -24.26 15.21 17.53
C LEU A 612 -25.42 14.18 17.61
N GLY A 613 -25.16 12.94 17.16
CA GLY A 613 -26.15 11.84 17.12
C GLY A 613 -27.31 12.05 16.15
N THR A 614 -27.32 13.13 15.36
CA THR A 614 -28.39 13.49 14.43
C THR A 614 -27.89 13.48 12.98
N THR A 615 -28.68 12.93 12.06
CA THR A 615 -28.42 13.11 10.62
C THR A 615 -28.77 14.54 10.25
N LEU A 616 -27.80 15.32 9.76
CA LEU A 616 -28.03 16.68 9.30
C LEU A 616 -28.90 16.64 8.05
N GLY A 617 -30.07 17.28 8.11
CA GLY A 617 -31.18 17.04 7.18
C GLY A 617 -30.80 17.13 5.71
N GLN A 618 -30.04 18.17 5.33
CA GLN A 618 -29.43 18.31 4.01
C GLN A 618 -28.10 19.07 4.06
N VAL A 619 -26.99 18.39 3.74
CA VAL A 619 -25.73 19.04 3.36
C VAL A 619 -25.79 19.36 1.86
N VAL A 620 -25.30 20.52 1.45
CA VAL A 620 -25.32 21.00 0.05
C VAL A 620 -24.03 20.65 -0.68
N SER A 621 -22.91 20.78 0.01
CA SER A 621 -21.58 20.41 -0.46
C SER A 621 -20.65 20.29 0.73
N PHE A 622 -19.56 19.55 0.55
CA PHE A 622 -18.42 19.60 1.47
C PHE A 622 -17.10 19.52 0.72
N THR A 623 -16.04 19.95 1.40
CA THR A 623 -14.66 19.85 0.97
C THR A 623 -13.83 19.48 2.19
N LEU A 624 -13.30 18.26 2.19
CA LEU A 624 -12.35 17.79 3.19
C LEU A 624 -10.95 17.82 2.57
N ASN A 625 -10.08 18.67 3.09
CA ASN A 625 -8.69 18.76 2.69
C ASN A 625 -7.81 18.04 3.72
N GLY A 626 -6.78 17.34 3.25
CA GLY A 626 -5.69 16.84 4.08
C GLY A 626 -4.35 17.25 3.50
N LYS A 627 -3.45 17.72 4.34
CA LYS A 627 -2.05 18.01 3.99
C LYS A 627 -1.16 17.07 4.78
N THR A 628 -0.18 16.47 4.11
CA THR A 628 0.80 15.56 4.73
C THR A 628 2.09 16.29 5.11
N GLY A 629 2.30 17.50 4.58
CA GLY A 629 3.50 18.29 4.79
C GLY A 629 4.76 17.70 4.16
N VAL A 630 4.63 16.74 3.24
CA VAL A 630 5.77 16.12 2.56
C VAL A 630 6.60 17.15 1.79
N GLU A 631 7.91 17.11 2.02
CA GLU A 631 8.91 17.92 1.32
C GLU A 631 10.08 17.07 0.84
N GLN A 632 10.59 17.40 -0.36
CA GLN A 632 11.72 16.70 -0.98
C GLN A 632 13.04 17.42 -0.70
N TYR A 633 14.01 16.67 -0.17
CA TYR A 633 15.31 17.18 0.26
C TYR A 633 16.45 16.67 -0.61
N TYR A 634 17.46 17.52 -0.78
CA TYR A 634 18.70 17.22 -1.48
C TYR A 634 19.81 16.98 -0.47
N THR A 635 20.46 15.83 -0.53
CA THR A 635 21.74 15.58 0.15
C THR A 635 22.87 15.55 -0.88
N ILE A 636 24.05 16.01 -0.47
CA ILE A 636 25.28 15.90 -1.26
C ILE A 636 25.91 14.56 -0.89
N GLY A 637 25.68 13.52 -1.69
CA GLY A 637 26.07 12.15 -1.32
C GLY A 637 26.44 11.21 -2.47
N ALA A 638 26.60 11.72 -3.70
CA ALA A 638 26.91 10.91 -4.86
C ALA A 638 27.98 11.56 -5.75
N ALA A 639 28.78 10.72 -6.41
CA ALA A 639 29.77 11.13 -7.39
C ALA A 639 29.13 11.82 -8.61
N ASN A 640 29.81 12.83 -9.19
CA ASN A 640 29.35 13.46 -10.43
C ASN A 640 29.69 12.56 -11.63
N ILE A 641 28.66 12.00 -12.28
CA ILE A 641 28.80 11.09 -13.42
C ILE A 641 28.41 11.79 -14.72
N ALA A 642 29.12 11.47 -15.80
CA ALA A 642 28.83 11.97 -17.14
C ALA A 642 27.61 11.24 -17.73
N ASN A 643 26.69 11.99 -18.33
CA ASN A 643 25.43 11.48 -18.86
C ASN A 643 25.58 10.95 -20.30
N SER A 644 25.12 9.74 -20.59
CA SER A 644 24.97 9.19 -21.95
C SER A 644 23.62 9.58 -22.58
N ALA A 645 23.51 9.49 -23.90
CA ALA A 645 22.22 9.61 -24.59
C ALA A 645 21.27 8.42 -24.33
N THR A 646 21.80 7.31 -23.79
CA THR A 646 21.07 6.08 -23.47
C THR A 646 20.66 5.99 -22.00
N ASP A 647 21.04 6.93 -21.13
CA ASP A 647 20.72 6.85 -19.70
C ASP A 647 19.20 7.02 -19.46
N GLN A 648 18.59 6.01 -18.85
CA GLN A 648 17.16 5.98 -18.53
C GLN A 648 16.78 6.98 -17.42
N VAL A 649 17.75 7.35 -16.57
CA VAL A 649 17.63 8.37 -15.54
C VAL A 649 18.78 9.38 -15.69
N PRO A 650 18.50 10.67 -15.98
CA PRO A 650 19.55 11.66 -16.21
C PRO A 650 20.54 11.81 -15.04
N PHE A 651 21.82 11.98 -15.38
CA PHE A 651 22.94 12.14 -14.44
C PHE A 651 23.01 11.04 -13.37
N ALA A 652 22.64 9.81 -13.72
CA ALA A 652 22.62 8.68 -12.78
C ALA A 652 21.75 8.94 -11.52
N GLY A 653 20.73 9.79 -11.61
CA GLY A 653 19.88 10.20 -10.48
C GLY A 653 20.59 11.05 -9.40
N THR A 654 21.90 11.28 -9.52
CA THR A 654 22.76 11.92 -8.51
C THR A 654 22.41 13.38 -8.19
N ARG A 655 21.52 13.99 -8.99
CA ARG A 655 21.12 15.40 -8.93
C ARG A 655 19.64 15.59 -8.61
N ASN A 656 18.94 14.50 -8.33
CA ASN A 656 17.55 14.44 -7.89
C ASN A 656 17.45 14.51 -6.35
N PRO A 657 16.25 14.66 -5.78
CA PRO A 657 16.05 14.55 -4.35
C PRO A 657 16.37 13.13 -3.86
N THR A 658 17.16 13.04 -2.79
CA THR A 658 17.65 11.79 -2.20
C THR A 658 16.83 11.34 -1.00
N LEU A 659 15.83 12.14 -0.60
CA LEU A 659 14.96 11.90 0.54
C LEU A 659 13.65 12.69 0.37
N ALA A 660 12.52 12.07 0.67
CA ALA A 660 11.29 12.77 1.01
C ALA A 660 11.11 12.70 2.53
N VAL A 661 10.87 13.84 3.18
CA VAL A 661 10.60 13.93 4.62
C VAL A 661 9.14 14.36 4.78
N GLU A 662 8.44 13.67 5.68
CA GLU A 662 7.04 13.95 6.00
C GLU A 662 6.92 15.05 7.05
N GLY A 663 5.85 15.83 6.96
CA GLY A 663 5.64 17.00 7.80
C GLY A 663 4.56 16.77 8.85
N LYS A 664 4.04 17.87 9.40
CA LYS A 664 2.85 17.83 10.24
C LYS A 664 1.62 17.60 9.35
N THR A 665 0.86 16.54 9.62
CA THR A 665 -0.43 16.32 8.98
C THR A 665 -1.48 17.31 9.50
N GLU A 666 -2.26 17.91 8.60
CA GLU A 666 -3.32 18.88 8.93
C GLU A 666 -4.58 18.62 8.09
N TYR A 667 -5.75 18.71 8.72
CA TYR A 667 -7.05 18.53 8.07
C TYR A 667 -7.93 19.78 8.19
N ASP A 668 -8.77 20.01 7.19
CA ASP A 668 -9.72 21.12 7.12
C ASP A 668 -10.99 20.65 6.40
N LEU A 669 -12.13 20.72 7.09
CA LEU A 669 -13.46 20.37 6.57
C LEU A 669 -14.31 21.63 6.48
N GLU A 670 -14.61 22.04 5.25
CA GLU A 670 -15.65 23.03 4.97
C GLU A 670 -16.93 22.31 4.49
N MET A 671 -18.09 22.69 5.04
CA MET A 671 -19.39 22.17 4.60
C MET A 671 -20.47 23.26 4.58
N GLU A 672 -21.36 23.22 3.59
CA GLU A 672 -22.57 24.05 3.54
C GLU A 672 -23.78 23.22 3.96
N ILE A 673 -24.43 23.61 5.05
CA ILE A 673 -25.61 22.91 5.60
C ILE A 673 -26.87 23.74 5.43
N ILE A 674 -28.00 23.05 5.24
CA ILE A 674 -29.33 23.62 5.46
C ILE A 674 -29.73 23.26 6.88
N VAL A 675 -29.99 24.27 7.71
CA VAL A 675 -30.48 24.09 9.08
C VAL A 675 -32.00 24.01 9.05
N ASP A 676 -32.53 22.79 9.19
CA ASP A 676 -33.96 22.49 9.24
C ASP A 676 -34.46 22.17 10.66
N ASP A 677 -33.62 21.59 11.53
CA ASP A 677 -33.95 21.34 12.93
C ASP A 677 -33.80 22.61 13.83
N PRO A 678 -34.89 23.09 14.47
CA PRO A 678 -34.82 24.18 15.43
C PRO A 678 -34.03 23.86 16.71
N LEU A 679 -33.91 22.58 17.12
CA LEU A 679 -33.11 22.21 18.31
C LEU A 679 -31.62 22.35 18.00
N PHE A 680 -31.14 21.79 16.90
CA PHE A 680 -29.78 22.00 16.40
C PHE A 680 -29.45 23.51 16.27
N TYR A 681 -30.34 24.30 15.67
CA TYR A 681 -30.17 25.77 15.57
C TYR A 681 -30.05 26.45 16.94
N HIS A 682 -30.88 26.05 17.92
CA HIS A 682 -30.84 26.62 19.26
C HIS A 682 -29.60 26.22 20.05
N ASN A 683 -29.15 24.97 19.94
CA ASN A 683 -27.95 24.47 20.61
C ASN A 683 -26.70 25.18 20.06
N MET A 684 -26.51 25.17 18.74
CA MET A 684 -25.36 25.82 18.09
C MET A 684 -25.35 27.35 18.29
N ARG A 685 -26.51 28.01 18.45
CA ARG A 685 -26.58 29.44 18.81
C ARG A 685 -26.25 29.71 20.27
N ARG A 686 -26.64 28.83 21.20
CA ARG A 686 -26.51 29.10 22.65
C ARG A 686 -25.09 28.90 23.18
N ALA A 687 -24.20 28.26 22.40
CA ALA A 687 -22.87 27.84 22.84
C ALA A 687 -22.93 27.14 24.21
N VAL A 688 -23.94 26.28 24.39
CA VAL A 688 -23.97 25.37 25.54
C VAL A 688 -22.83 24.38 25.35
N GLU A 689 -22.16 24.01 26.43
CA GLU A 689 -21.03 23.07 26.46
C GLU A 689 -21.51 21.61 26.24
N ASN A 690 -22.34 21.37 25.22
CA ASN A 690 -22.68 20.05 24.67
C ASN A 690 -21.59 19.58 23.69
N PHE A 691 -20.32 19.82 24.02
CA PHE A 691 -19.13 19.29 23.35
C PHE A 691 -18.30 18.42 24.32
N ASP A 692 -18.92 18.07 25.45
CA ASP A 692 -18.43 17.26 26.56
C ASP A 692 -19.66 16.87 27.41
N GLU A 693 -20.58 16.07 26.84
CA GLU A 693 -21.68 15.53 27.65
C GLU A 693 -21.14 14.45 28.59
N THR A 694 -21.34 14.67 29.89
CA THR A 694 -20.85 13.84 31.01
C THR A 694 -21.43 12.42 31.07
N ASP A 695 -22.09 11.95 30.01
CA ASP A 695 -22.64 10.60 29.85
C ASP A 695 -21.75 9.78 28.87
N GLU A 696 -20.43 9.94 29.02
CA GLU A 696 -19.41 9.05 28.43
C GLU A 696 -19.61 7.60 28.92
N THR A 697 -20.57 6.88 28.34
CA THR A 697 -20.40 5.43 28.22
C THR A 697 -19.22 5.21 27.28
N GLU A 698 -18.24 4.45 27.77
CA GLU A 698 -16.82 4.46 27.38
C GLU A 698 -16.50 4.16 25.88
N GLN A 699 -17.51 4.01 25.04
CA GLN A 699 -17.42 3.44 23.70
C GLN A 699 -18.28 4.14 22.64
N THR A 700 -19.17 5.08 22.99
CA THR A 700 -19.96 5.82 21.99
C THR A 700 -19.71 7.31 22.09
N ASP A 701 -19.25 7.90 20.99
CA ASP A 701 -19.13 9.34 20.84
C ASP A 701 -20.31 9.82 20.00
N ALA A 702 -21.25 10.54 20.63
CA ALA A 702 -22.37 11.13 19.94
C ALA A 702 -21.93 12.31 19.06
N ASP A 703 -20.82 12.96 19.38
CA ASP A 703 -20.38 14.20 18.74
C ASP A 703 -19.56 13.93 17.47
N MET A 704 -19.02 12.71 17.31
CA MET A 704 -18.30 12.26 16.12
C MET A 704 -19.00 12.64 14.80
N ILE A 705 -18.26 13.30 13.91
CA ILE A 705 -18.71 13.59 12.55
C ILE A 705 -18.53 12.35 11.70
N ARG A 706 -19.61 11.89 11.05
CA ARG A 706 -19.57 10.77 10.09
C ARG A 706 -20.09 11.24 8.74
N LEU A 707 -19.27 11.04 7.70
CA LEU A 707 -19.65 11.20 6.29
C LEU A 707 -19.77 9.79 5.68
N SER A 708 -20.99 9.28 5.57
CA SER A 708 -21.28 7.93 5.05
C SER A 708 -21.72 7.98 3.60
N PHE A 709 -21.12 7.17 2.72
CA PHE A 709 -21.54 7.02 1.32
C PHE A 709 -21.71 5.54 0.98
N THR A 710 -22.85 5.19 0.38
CA THR A 710 -23.14 3.82 -0.06
C THR A 710 -23.43 3.78 -1.56
N LYS A 711 -23.08 2.68 -2.23
CA LYS A 711 -23.50 2.45 -3.62
C LYS A 711 -24.86 1.77 -3.66
N GLN A 712 -25.71 2.20 -4.58
CA GLN A 712 -27.04 1.62 -4.75
C GLN A 712 -26.97 0.11 -5.12
N VAL A 713 -27.74 -0.70 -4.40
CA VAL A 713 -27.96 -2.14 -4.62
C VAL A 713 -29.46 -2.45 -4.63
N SER A 714 -29.87 -3.59 -5.21
CA SER A 714 -31.28 -4.01 -5.15
C SER A 714 -31.64 -4.75 -3.85
N SER A 715 -30.67 -5.47 -3.28
CA SER A 715 -30.83 -6.33 -2.10
C SER A 715 -29.48 -6.92 -1.67
N GLY A 716 -29.13 -6.85 -0.38
CA GLY A 716 -27.88 -7.39 0.18
C GLY A 716 -26.89 -6.28 0.57
N THR A 717 -25.67 -6.67 0.96
CA THR A 717 -24.60 -5.74 1.37
C THR A 717 -24.13 -4.88 0.20
N ALA A 718 -23.87 -3.60 0.46
CA ALA A 718 -23.43 -2.62 -0.52
C ALA A 718 -21.95 -2.25 -0.33
N GLU A 719 -21.28 -1.84 -1.42
CA GLU A 719 -20.00 -1.15 -1.30
C GLU A 719 -20.21 0.20 -0.60
N SER A 720 -19.43 0.50 0.43
CA SER A 720 -19.57 1.71 1.26
C SER A 720 -18.22 2.33 1.61
N ILE A 721 -18.25 3.64 1.89
CA ILE A 721 -17.13 4.37 2.46
C ILE A 721 -17.65 5.33 3.54
N ASP A 722 -17.11 5.20 4.74
CA ASP A 722 -17.45 6.00 5.92
C ASP A 722 -16.21 6.77 6.38
N ILE A 723 -16.32 8.09 6.43
CA ILE A 723 -15.26 8.97 6.93
C ILE A 723 -15.66 9.44 8.33
N LEU A 724 -14.81 9.16 9.32
CA LEU A 724 -15.03 9.45 10.72
C LEU A 724 -14.04 10.51 11.21
N MET A 725 -14.54 11.48 11.98
CA MET A 725 -13.76 12.51 12.64
C MET A 725 -14.25 12.61 14.08
N ASP A 726 -13.43 12.14 15.01
CA ASP A 726 -13.69 12.10 16.45
C ASP A 726 -13.24 13.40 17.13
N ASP A 727 -11.96 13.74 17.02
CA ASP A 727 -11.41 14.98 17.57
C ASP A 727 -11.41 16.09 16.51
N TYR A 728 -12.21 17.15 16.72
CA TYR A 728 -12.29 18.32 15.85
C TYR A 728 -12.56 19.62 16.61
N TYR A 729 -12.21 20.76 15.99
CA TYR A 729 -12.62 22.09 16.45
C TYR A 729 -13.44 22.82 15.39
N ILE A 730 -14.62 23.33 15.75
CA ILE A 730 -15.40 24.23 14.89
C ILE A 730 -14.79 25.64 15.01
N VAL A 731 -14.27 26.16 13.90
CA VAL A 731 -13.60 27.47 13.86
C VAL A 731 -14.57 28.59 13.48
N GLU A 732 -15.46 28.33 12.52
CA GLU A 732 -16.46 29.28 12.06
C GLU A 732 -17.81 28.57 11.84
N ALA A 733 -18.87 29.09 12.48
CA ALA A 733 -20.25 28.67 12.28
C ALA A 733 -21.20 29.87 12.16
N PRO A 734 -21.08 30.72 11.10
CA PRO A 734 -21.97 31.85 10.86
C PRO A 734 -23.41 31.41 10.57
N LEU A 735 -24.21 31.27 11.64
CA LEU A 735 -25.66 31.09 11.57
C LEU A 735 -26.35 32.42 11.25
N PRO A 736 -27.04 32.55 10.09
CA PRO A 736 -27.88 33.72 9.85
C PRO A 736 -29.07 33.77 10.81
N VAL A 737 -29.51 34.98 11.14
CA VAL A 737 -30.80 35.22 11.80
C VAL A 737 -31.89 35.14 10.73
N PRO A 738 -32.97 34.35 10.91
CA PRO A 738 -34.04 34.26 9.91
C PRO A 738 -34.78 35.59 9.77
N GLU A 739 -34.62 36.24 8.61
CA GLU A 739 -35.39 37.43 8.22
C GLU A 739 -36.65 37.08 7.39
N ASP A 740 -36.74 35.87 6.84
CA ASP A 740 -37.89 35.36 6.05
C ASP A 740 -38.04 33.83 6.20
N LYS A 741 -39.14 33.25 5.69
CA LYS A 741 -39.49 31.81 5.74
C LYS A 741 -38.68 30.91 4.80
N GLY A 742 -37.50 31.35 4.35
CA GLY A 742 -36.61 30.55 3.51
C GLY A 742 -35.79 29.53 4.32
N PRO A 743 -35.28 28.46 3.68
CA PRO A 743 -34.34 27.55 4.32
C PRO A 743 -33.03 28.28 4.68
N LEU A 744 -32.56 28.11 5.92
CA LEU A 744 -31.34 28.75 6.40
C LEU A 744 -30.11 27.97 5.94
N ARG A 745 -29.29 28.59 5.09
CA ARG A 745 -27.98 28.06 4.70
C ARG A 745 -26.90 28.61 5.62
N ALA A 746 -26.07 27.73 6.16
CA ALA A 746 -24.91 28.10 6.97
C ALA A 746 -23.66 27.38 6.45
N LYS A 747 -22.52 28.06 6.49
CA LYS A 747 -21.22 27.42 6.27
C LYS A 747 -20.63 27.03 7.62
N LEU A 748 -20.09 25.83 7.71
CA LEU A 748 -19.30 25.36 8.85
C LEU A 748 -17.86 25.16 8.37
N LYS A 749 -16.91 25.67 9.17
CA LYS A 749 -15.49 25.33 9.04
C LYS A 749 -15.03 24.59 10.27
N ILE A 750 -14.46 23.42 10.06
CA ILE A 750 -14.12 22.45 11.09
C ILE A 750 -12.67 22.03 10.83
N LEU A 751 -11.85 21.98 11.87
CA LEU A 751 -10.49 21.44 11.81
C LEU A 751 -10.43 20.11 12.56
N PRO A 752 -10.54 18.97 11.87
CA PRO A 752 -10.25 17.66 12.46
C PRO A 752 -8.78 17.56 12.87
N LYS A 753 -8.50 16.98 14.03
CA LYS A 753 -7.14 16.51 14.38
C LYS A 753 -6.86 15.12 13.81
N SER A 754 -7.91 14.32 13.66
CA SER A 754 -7.90 12.90 13.32
C SER A 754 -8.94 12.64 12.24
N VAL A 755 -8.58 11.85 11.23
CA VAL A 755 -9.48 11.38 10.17
C VAL A 755 -9.23 9.89 10.00
N LYS A 756 -10.30 9.11 10.08
CA LYS A 756 -10.31 7.67 9.82
C LYS A 756 -11.28 7.40 8.67
N VAL A 757 -10.95 6.45 7.80
CA VAL A 757 -11.80 6.07 6.68
C VAL A 757 -11.99 4.57 6.69
N ILE A 758 -13.24 4.13 6.81
CA ILE A 758 -13.61 2.73 6.63
C ILE A 758 -14.09 2.59 5.19
N ALA A 759 -13.56 1.63 4.45
CA ALA A 759 -14.11 1.21 3.16
C ALA A 759 -14.52 -0.26 3.23
N VAL A 760 -15.69 -0.58 2.67
CA VAL A 760 -16.14 -1.96 2.50
C VAL A 760 -16.35 -2.19 1.01
N ASP A 761 -15.50 -3.00 0.40
CA ASP A 761 -15.57 -3.31 -1.03
C ASP A 761 -15.11 -4.75 -1.35
N THR A 762 -14.54 -4.99 -2.53
CA THR A 762 -14.12 -6.31 -3.01
C THR A 762 -12.63 -6.37 -3.38
N VAL A 763 -11.84 -5.38 -3.00
CA VAL A 763 -10.39 -5.38 -3.18
C VAL A 763 -9.74 -5.99 -1.93
N ILE A 764 -8.61 -6.70 -2.07
CA ILE A 764 -7.96 -7.39 -0.94
C ILE A 764 -6.89 -6.51 -0.24
N HIS A 765 -6.23 -5.62 -0.98
CA HIS A 765 -5.23 -4.64 -0.50
C HIS A 765 -5.53 -3.24 -1.08
N ALA A 766 -4.85 -2.19 -0.60
CA ALA A 766 -4.92 -0.85 -1.19
C ALA A 766 -4.30 -0.70 -2.61
#